data_AF-A0A2S0MXJ9-F1
#
_entry.id   AF-A0A2S0MXJ9-F1
#
_cell.length_a   1.000
_cell.length_b   1.000
_cell.length_c   1.000
_cell.angle_alpha   90.00
_cell.angle_beta   90.00
_cell.angle_gamma   90.00
#
_symmetry.space_group_name_H-M   'P 1'
#
loop_
_entity.id
_entity.type
_entity.pdbx_description
1 polymer ?
#
loop_
_entity_poly.entity_id
_entity_poly.type
_entity_poly.pdbx_seq_one_letter_code
_entity_poly.pdbx_strand_id
1 'polypeptide(L)'
;MEVSRTRALRGPNLWSRNTAIEAVVRCTADECAVSQMAGFEARLRALFPAIGALLPEGSESDITLAHVLQSAALALQAQAGCPVTFSRTAHTPETGVFQVIVEYTEEAVGRKAFEDAQALISAAQGGGAFDCEAVVAALRELDEDERLGPSTGSIVEAAAARGIPWRRLTQGSLVQFGWGSRQRRIQAAEVDATSAVAESIAQDKDLTKRLLHAAGVPVPMGRPTATVDDAWAVALDVGLPVVVKPQDGNQGKGVTVNITERAQLDEAFRVAAEYGEVMVERFLPGHDFRLLVVGNQLVAAARREPPQVLGDDIHTVRELVDLVNLDPRRGEGHATPLTKIRLDDIAVARLTAQGLTPDSVPPKGQRIILRNNANLSTGGSATDVTDDVHPDVAARAVAAAQMVGLHICGVDLVCESVLHPIEEQAGGIVEVNAAPGLRMHLAPSYGKPRAIGQAMVDLVFPPGNDGRIPVVAVTGTNGKTTTARLIAHLFSAQGLRVGMTNTDGVYVNGRQIDSGDCSGPKSARNVLLHPEVDAAVFETARGGILREGLGFDRCQVAVVTNIGEGDHLGLNFITTVEDLAVLKRVIVQNVAPEGYAVLNAADPIVAAMAPACPGKIIFFAADRHHPVMATHRAQGNRSVYVDGDSVIAAEGSWREAIHLRDVPITRSGKIAFQVENVMASVAAAWGAGLSWETIRRGLSGFVNDSDNAPGRFNLMDYKGATVIADYGHNPDAMRALVGAVNALPAKRRSVVISGAGDRRDEDIRAQTVILGAAFDDVLLYQDAAQRGRADGEVMRLLREGLAGAGRTQHVEEIRGEFIAIDTALARLAPGDLCLVLVDQVEQALAHLARRCAET
;
A
#
# COMPACT_ATOMS: atom_id res chain seq x y z
N MET A 1 29.40 -17.53 4.81
CA MET A 1 28.19 -17.13 4.09
C MET A 1 28.24 -15.63 3.91
N GLU A 2 28.00 -15.14 2.70
CA GLU A 2 28.03 -13.71 2.37
C GLU A 2 26.67 -13.26 1.87
N VAL A 3 26.09 -12.22 2.49
CA VAL A 3 24.86 -11.59 2.01
C VAL A 3 25.25 -10.38 1.16
N SER A 4 25.11 -10.51 -0.16
CA SER A 4 25.59 -9.49 -1.12
C SER A 4 24.56 -8.39 -1.40
N ARG A 5 23.27 -8.65 -1.12
CA ARG A 5 22.19 -7.71 -1.37
C ARG A 5 20.96 -8.03 -0.53
N THR A 6 20.35 -7.01 0.08
CA THR A 6 19.07 -7.13 0.79
C THR A 6 18.09 -6.05 0.31
N ARG A 7 16.84 -6.43 0.05
CA ARG A 7 15.76 -5.53 -0.42
C ARG A 7 14.45 -5.86 0.29
N ALA A 8 13.57 -4.86 0.37
CA ALA A 8 12.21 -5.04 0.88
C ALA A 8 11.21 -4.99 -0.28
N LEU A 9 10.45 -6.06 -0.43
CA LEU A 9 9.32 -6.19 -1.35
C LEU A 9 8.07 -5.71 -0.61
N ARG A 10 7.48 -4.60 -1.07
CA ARG A 10 6.45 -3.81 -0.37
C ARG A 10 5.03 -4.04 -0.90
N GLY A 11 4.85 -5.06 -1.71
CA GLY A 11 3.59 -5.43 -2.32
C GLY A 11 3.69 -6.80 -2.99
N PRO A 12 2.63 -7.23 -3.70
CA PRO A 12 2.63 -8.51 -4.41
C PRO A 12 3.85 -8.62 -5.31
N ASN A 13 4.53 -9.76 -5.25
CA ASN A 13 5.83 -9.94 -5.87
C ASN A 13 5.94 -11.33 -6.51
N LEU A 14 7.14 -11.67 -6.99
CA LEU A 14 7.43 -12.95 -7.65
C LEU A 14 7.11 -14.17 -6.75
N TRP A 15 7.22 -14.00 -5.44
CA TRP A 15 7.23 -15.09 -4.47
C TRP A 15 5.89 -15.27 -3.76
N SER A 16 5.26 -14.16 -3.38
CA SER A 16 3.98 -14.17 -2.66
C SER A 16 3.22 -12.84 -2.86
N ARG A 17 2.02 -12.77 -2.27
CA ARG A 17 1.26 -11.52 -2.15
C ARG A 17 1.66 -10.68 -0.93
N ASN A 18 2.50 -11.23 -0.06
CA ASN A 18 2.87 -10.63 1.21
C ASN A 18 4.13 -9.77 1.04
N THR A 19 4.32 -8.84 1.96
CA THR A 19 5.58 -8.10 2.10
C THR A 19 6.69 -9.02 2.55
N ALA A 20 7.88 -8.88 1.98
CA ALA A 20 8.99 -9.79 2.27
C ALA A 20 10.36 -9.11 2.11
N ILE A 21 11.31 -9.52 2.94
CA ILE A 21 12.73 -9.24 2.75
C ILE A 21 13.28 -10.27 1.78
N GLU A 22 13.90 -9.81 0.69
CA GLU A 22 14.65 -10.63 -0.24
C GLU A 22 16.15 -10.37 -0.04
N ALA A 23 16.92 -11.43 0.13
CA ALA A 23 18.38 -11.38 0.20
C ALA A 23 19.03 -12.29 -0.84
N VAL A 24 20.16 -11.85 -1.40
CA VAL A 24 21.05 -12.69 -2.22
C VAL A 24 22.18 -13.19 -1.32
N VAL A 25 22.28 -14.51 -1.22
CA VAL A 25 23.16 -15.20 -0.27
C VAL A 25 24.12 -16.09 -1.03
N ARG A 26 25.42 -15.92 -0.81
CA ARG A 26 26.48 -16.78 -1.34
C ARG A 26 27.01 -17.68 -0.23
N CYS A 27 27.00 -18.98 -0.49
CA CYS A 27 27.53 -20.03 0.36
C CYS A 27 28.78 -20.64 -0.30
N THR A 28 29.80 -20.94 0.50
CA THR A 28 30.91 -21.80 0.06
C THR A 28 30.43 -23.24 -0.12
N ALA A 29 31.27 -24.12 -0.67
CA ALA A 29 30.95 -25.54 -0.85
C ALA A 29 30.54 -26.22 0.47
N ASP A 30 31.31 -25.99 1.54
CA ASP A 30 31.01 -26.54 2.88
C ASP A 30 29.70 -25.98 3.46
N GLU A 31 29.35 -24.75 3.09
CA GLU A 31 28.13 -24.07 3.55
C GLU A 31 26.87 -24.47 2.75
N CYS A 32 27.06 -25.17 1.63
CA CYS A 32 25.96 -25.75 0.85
C CYS A 32 25.46 -27.08 1.43
N ALA A 33 26.16 -27.66 2.41
CA ALA A 33 25.76 -28.89 3.07
C ALA A 33 26.02 -28.78 4.58
N VAL A 34 25.03 -28.30 5.34
CA VAL A 34 25.08 -28.16 6.80
C VAL A 34 25.42 -29.49 7.50
N SER A 35 25.02 -30.62 6.92
CA SER A 35 25.38 -31.97 7.40
C SER A 35 26.89 -32.22 7.44
N GLN A 36 27.67 -31.53 6.62
CA GLN A 36 29.13 -31.61 6.57
C GLN A 36 29.79 -30.66 7.59
N MET A 37 29.04 -29.72 8.16
CA MET A 37 29.52 -28.77 9.16
C MET A 37 29.48 -29.40 10.56
N ALA A 38 30.61 -29.95 11.02
CA ALA A 38 30.72 -30.69 12.27
C ALA A 38 30.08 -29.96 13.49
N GLY A 39 29.03 -30.58 14.04
CA GLY A 39 28.30 -30.11 15.23
C GLY A 39 27.55 -28.79 15.06
N PHE A 40 27.45 -28.24 13.85
CA PHE A 40 26.80 -26.95 13.62
C PHE A 40 25.33 -26.95 14.01
N GLU A 41 24.56 -27.94 13.52
CA GLU A 41 23.12 -28.00 13.82
C GLU A 41 22.84 -28.14 15.32
N ALA A 42 23.63 -28.96 16.02
CA ALA A 42 23.53 -29.10 17.47
C ALA A 42 23.79 -27.78 18.21
N ARG A 43 24.82 -27.02 17.79
CA ARG A 43 25.11 -25.68 18.35
C ARG A 43 24.01 -24.69 18.02
N LEU A 44 23.52 -24.68 16.78
CA LEU A 44 22.42 -23.81 16.35
C LEU A 44 21.16 -24.05 17.19
N ARG A 45 20.76 -25.31 17.38
CA ARG A 45 19.59 -25.67 18.19
C ARG A 45 19.81 -25.41 19.68
N ALA A 46 21.05 -25.46 20.18
CA ALA A 46 21.36 -25.05 21.55
C ALA A 46 21.23 -23.53 21.74
N LEU A 47 21.63 -22.73 20.75
CA LEU A 47 21.53 -21.27 20.78
C LEU A 47 20.09 -20.78 20.52
N PHE A 48 19.34 -21.46 19.66
CA PHE A 48 17.96 -21.13 19.34
C PHE A 48 17.08 -22.39 19.19
N PRO A 49 16.57 -22.95 20.30
CA PRO A 49 15.75 -24.16 20.28
C PRO A 49 14.47 -24.04 19.45
N ALA A 50 13.91 -22.82 19.34
CA ALA A 50 12.64 -22.56 18.67
C ALA A 50 12.75 -22.34 17.14
N ILE A 51 13.94 -22.53 16.54
CA ILE A 51 14.16 -22.38 15.09
C ILE A 51 13.28 -23.31 14.22
N GLY A 52 12.78 -24.41 14.79
CA GLY A 52 11.91 -25.35 14.10
C GLY A 52 12.65 -26.24 13.08
N ALA A 53 11.94 -26.65 12.04
CA ALA A 53 12.47 -27.45 10.94
C ALA A 53 13.16 -26.55 9.92
N LEU A 54 14.34 -26.97 9.42
CA LEU A 54 15.15 -26.20 8.48
C LEU A 54 14.74 -26.41 7.01
N LEU A 55 13.94 -27.44 6.74
CA LEU A 55 13.32 -27.74 5.44
C LEU A 55 11.88 -28.21 5.64
N PRO A 56 11.00 -28.02 4.64
CA PRO A 56 9.71 -28.68 4.60
C PRO A 56 9.85 -30.21 4.61
N GLU A 57 8.91 -30.91 5.26
CA GLU A 57 8.88 -32.38 5.28
C GLU A 57 8.84 -32.95 3.85
N GLY A 58 9.81 -33.81 3.51
CA GLY A 58 9.90 -34.47 2.19
C GLY A 58 10.86 -33.82 1.18
N SER A 59 11.62 -32.78 1.55
CA SER A 59 12.66 -32.21 0.68
C SER A 59 13.91 -33.10 0.61
N GLU A 60 14.30 -33.55 -0.59
CA GLU A 60 15.50 -34.37 -0.85
C GLU A 60 16.80 -33.55 -0.99
N SER A 61 16.75 -32.22 -0.83
CA SER A 61 17.88 -31.31 -1.00
C SER A 61 18.75 -31.19 0.26
N ASP A 62 20.08 -31.07 0.07
CA ASP A 62 20.99 -30.71 1.16
C ASP A 62 20.59 -29.36 1.80
N ILE A 63 20.59 -29.31 3.14
CA ILE A 63 20.33 -28.08 3.89
C ILE A 63 21.54 -27.16 3.75
N THR A 64 21.34 -25.96 3.22
CA THR A 64 22.38 -24.94 3.07
C THR A 64 22.27 -23.88 4.18
N LEU A 65 23.31 -23.07 4.40
CA LEU A 65 23.20 -21.93 5.31
C LEU A 65 22.14 -20.90 4.87
N ALA A 66 21.81 -20.82 3.58
CA ALA A 66 20.71 -19.99 3.10
C ALA A 66 19.34 -20.46 3.66
N HIS A 67 19.11 -21.78 3.74
CA HIS A 67 17.92 -22.36 4.36
C HIS A 67 17.87 -22.11 5.87
N VAL A 68 19.04 -22.15 6.53
CA VAL A 68 19.15 -21.81 7.95
C VAL A 68 18.80 -20.34 8.19
N LEU A 69 19.33 -19.44 7.37
CA LEU A 69 19.06 -18.00 7.44
C LEU A 69 17.57 -17.71 7.27
N GLN A 70 16.94 -18.32 6.27
CA GLN A 70 15.49 -18.27 6.06
C GLN A 70 14.71 -18.68 7.32
N SER A 71 15.00 -19.86 7.86
CA SER A 71 14.26 -20.44 8.98
C SER A 71 14.47 -19.65 10.27
N ALA A 72 15.71 -19.23 10.54
CA ALA A 72 16.05 -18.41 11.70
C ALA A 72 15.34 -17.05 11.65
N ALA A 73 15.38 -16.33 10.53
CA ALA A 73 14.74 -15.02 10.41
C ALA A 73 13.22 -15.10 10.53
N LEU A 74 12.58 -16.15 9.97
CA LEU A 74 11.15 -16.37 10.15
C LEU A 74 10.80 -16.70 11.61
N ALA A 75 11.53 -17.63 12.23
CA ALA A 75 11.28 -18.07 13.58
C ALA A 75 11.52 -16.97 14.63
N LEU A 76 12.56 -16.13 14.46
CA LEU A 76 12.80 -14.98 15.35
C LEU A 76 11.62 -14.01 15.35
N GLN A 77 11.08 -13.66 14.18
CA GLN A 77 9.89 -12.82 14.07
C GLN A 77 8.65 -13.47 14.71
N ALA A 78 8.43 -14.77 14.46
CA ALA A 78 7.31 -15.49 15.05
C ALA A 78 7.39 -15.54 16.59
N GLN A 79 8.60 -15.71 17.17
CA GLN A 79 8.82 -15.68 18.63
C GLN A 79 8.66 -14.27 19.22
N ALA A 80 8.95 -13.23 18.44
CA ALA A 80 8.67 -11.85 18.82
C ALA A 80 7.16 -11.56 18.90
N GLY A 81 6.34 -12.34 18.20
CA GLY A 81 4.88 -12.23 18.16
C GLY A 81 4.33 -11.68 16.84
N CYS A 82 5.19 -11.50 15.83
CA CYS A 82 4.78 -11.04 14.51
C CYS A 82 4.01 -12.15 13.76
N PRO A 83 2.85 -11.85 13.14
CA PRO A 83 2.03 -12.83 12.43
C PRO A 83 2.57 -13.15 11.02
N VAL A 84 3.79 -13.72 10.96
CA VAL A 84 4.47 -14.11 9.71
C VAL A 84 4.46 -15.62 9.53
N THR A 85 4.31 -16.09 8.29
CA THR A 85 4.19 -17.53 7.98
C THR A 85 4.94 -17.96 6.73
N PHE A 86 5.25 -17.02 5.83
CA PHE A 86 5.87 -17.32 4.54
C PHE A 86 7.38 -17.09 4.57
N SER A 87 8.12 -18.08 4.06
CA SER A 87 9.52 -17.91 3.69
C SER A 87 9.90 -18.91 2.59
N ARG A 88 10.94 -18.59 1.80
CA ARG A 88 11.40 -19.43 0.70
C ARG A 88 12.87 -19.20 0.38
N THR A 89 13.57 -20.26 0.02
CA THR A 89 14.92 -20.22 -0.56
C THR A 89 14.85 -20.76 -1.98
N ALA A 90 15.46 -20.05 -2.92
CA ALA A 90 15.52 -20.43 -4.32
C ALA A 90 16.96 -20.44 -4.81
N HIS A 91 17.31 -21.43 -5.62
CA HIS A 91 18.60 -21.49 -6.30
C HIS A 91 18.66 -20.44 -7.41
N THR A 92 19.84 -19.85 -7.59
CA THR A 92 20.15 -19.05 -8.77
C THR A 92 20.95 -19.87 -9.79
N PRO A 93 21.13 -19.39 -11.04
CA PRO A 93 22.01 -20.03 -12.01
C PRO A 93 23.49 -20.09 -11.58
N GLU A 94 23.90 -19.24 -10.63
CA GLU A 94 25.25 -19.26 -10.06
C GLU A 94 25.32 -20.31 -8.93
N THR A 95 26.18 -21.31 -9.10
CA THR A 95 26.42 -22.34 -8.09
C THR A 95 26.80 -21.72 -6.74
N GLY A 96 26.14 -22.15 -5.68
CA GLY A 96 26.36 -21.64 -4.32
C GLY A 96 25.71 -20.28 -4.04
N VAL A 97 24.94 -19.71 -4.97
CA VAL A 97 24.21 -18.45 -4.78
C VAL A 97 22.70 -18.72 -4.74
N PHE A 98 22.04 -18.15 -3.73
CA PHE A 98 20.64 -18.35 -3.39
C PHE A 98 19.91 -17.01 -3.24
N GLN A 99 18.60 -17.01 -3.53
CA GLN A 99 17.67 -15.97 -3.11
C GLN A 99 16.91 -16.46 -1.88
N VAL A 100 17.00 -15.73 -0.77
CA VAL A 100 16.29 -16.01 0.48
C VAL A 100 15.20 -14.97 0.67
N ILE A 101 13.97 -15.42 0.90
CA ILE A 101 12.77 -14.60 1.00
C ILE A 101 12.11 -14.90 2.34
N VAL A 102 11.86 -13.86 3.15
CA VAL A 102 11.21 -14.00 4.46
C VAL A 102 10.15 -12.91 4.59
N GLU A 103 8.92 -13.31 4.87
CA GLU A 103 7.81 -12.39 5.13
C GLU A 103 8.10 -11.47 6.31
N TYR A 104 7.58 -10.24 6.25
CA TYR A 104 7.57 -9.31 7.37
C TYR A 104 6.23 -8.59 7.45
N THR A 105 5.83 -8.19 8.67
CA THR A 105 4.70 -7.29 8.91
C THR A 105 5.17 -5.84 8.98
N GLU A 106 6.23 -5.59 9.76
CA GLU A 106 6.91 -4.30 9.86
C GLU A 106 8.33 -4.40 9.27
N GLU A 107 8.68 -3.49 8.35
CA GLU A 107 9.92 -3.59 7.56
C GLU A 107 11.16 -3.53 8.45
N ALA A 108 11.16 -2.67 9.48
CA ALA A 108 12.25 -2.54 10.43
C ALA A 108 12.51 -3.85 11.21
N VAL A 109 11.43 -4.50 11.67
CA VAL A 109 11.48 -5.79 12.38
C VAL A 109 12.02 -6.89 11.46
N GLY A 110 11.51 -6.98 10.23
CA GLY A 110 11.97 -7.98 9.25
C GLY A 110 13.46 -7.82 8.90
N ARG A 111 13.94 -6.58 8.75
CA ARG A 111 15.37 -6.30 8.52
C ARG A 111 16.22 -6.70 9.72
N LYS A 112 15.80 -6.31 10.92
CA LYS A 112 16.52 -6.60 12.16
C LYS A 112 16.59 -8.11 12.42
N ALA A 113 15.49 -8.83 12.23
CA ALA A 113 15.45 -10.28 12.34
C ALA A 113 16.41 -10.98 11.35
N PHE A 114 16.59 -10.41 10.15
CA PHE A 114 17.54 -10.93 9.16
C PHE A 114 19.01 -10.69 9.58
N GLU A 115 19.31 -9.56 10.21
CA GLU A 115 20.62 -9.28 10.80
C GLU A 115 20.91 -10.20 11.99
N ASP A 116 19.94 -10.38 12.88
CA ASP A 116 20.08 -11.24 14.05
C ASP A 116 20.19 -12.72 13.67
N ALA A 117 19.50 -13.16 12.61
CA ALA A 117 19.65 -14.50 12.07
C ALA A 117 21.08 -14.75 11.52
N GLN A 118 21.71 -13.75 10.90
CA GLN A 118 23.12 -13.86 10.48
C GLN A 118 24.07 -13.94 11.68
N ALA A 119 23.80 -13.16 12.73
CA ALA A 119 24.58 -13.20 13.98
C ALA A 119 24.46 -14.57 14.66
N LEU A 120 23.26 -15.16 14.71
CA LEU A 120 23.01 -16.52 15.20
C LEU A 120 23.83 -17.56 14.43
N ILE A 121 23.81 -17.50 13.09
CA ILE A 121 24.58 -18.42 12.25
C ILE A 121 26.08 -18.28 12.51
N SER A 122 26.58 -17.05 12.60
CA SER A 122 27.99 -16.78 12.88
C SER A 122 28.41 -17.30 14.26
N ALA A 123 27.57 -17.13 15.28
CA ALA A 123 27.79 -17.71 16.60
C ALA A 123 27.82 -19.26 16.56
N ALA A 124 26.89 -19.89 15.84
CA ALA A 124 26.87 -21.34 15.67
C ALA A 124 28.07 -21.88 14.86
N GLN A 125 28.60 -21.12 13.90
CA GLN A 125 29.82 -21.46 13.16
C GLN A 125 31.07 -21.33 14.03
N GLY A 126 31.23 -20.20 14.74
CA GLY A 126 32.43 -19.86 15.51
C GLY A 126 32.48 -20.39 16.95
N GLY A 127 31.40 -21.01 17.44
CA GLY A 127 31.30 -21.41 18.86
C GLY A 127 31.09 -20.22 19.81
N GLY A 128 30.48 -19.15 19.32
CA GLY A 128 30.14 -17.95 20.11
C GLY A 128 28.85 -18.09 20.91
N ALA A 129 28.55 -17.08 21.72
CA ALA A 129 27.28 -16.96 22.43
C ALA A 129 26.26 -16.16 21.61
N PHE A 130 24.98 -16.51 21.74
CA PHE A 130 23.85 -15.77 21.18
C PHE A 130 22.72 -15.77 22.22
N ASP A 131 22.39 -14.59 22.73
CA ASP A 131 21.30 -14.44 23.71
C ASP A 131 19.97 -14.32 22.98
N CYS A 132 19.34 -15.47 22.73
CA CYS A 132 18.08 -15.52 22.01
C CYS A 132 16.95 -14.81 22.74
N GLU A 133 16.93 -14.85 24.07
CA GLU A 133 15.86 -14.20 24.85
C GLU A 133 15.96 -12.69 24.73
N ALA A 134 17.17 -12.13 24.84
CA ALA A 134 17.40 -10.70 24.65
C ALA A 134 17.07 -10.24 23.22
N VAL A 135 17.43 -11.03 22.19
CA VAL A 135 17.11 -10.71 20.79
C VAL A 135 15.62 -10.72 20.53
N VAL A 136 14.90 -11.76 21.00
CA VAL A 136 13.45 -11.84 20.84
C VAL A 136 12.74 -10.72 21.60
N ALA A 137 13.22 -10.34 22.79
CA ALA A 137 12.71 -9.21 23.54
C ALA A 137 12.90 -7.88 22.77
N ALA A 138 14.09 -7.64 22.21
CA ALA A 138 14.38 -6.44 21.42
C ALA A 138 13.54 -6.37 20.12
N LEU A 139 13.31 -7.50 19.45
CA LEU A 139 12.43 -7.57 18.29
C LEU A 139 10.97 -7.29 18.66
N ARG A 140 10.51 -7.78 19.81
CA ARG A 140 9.17 -7.50 20.31
C ARG A 140 8.98 -6.03 20.67
N GLU A 141 9.96 -5.43 21.34
CA GLU A 141 9.96 -4.00 21.65
C GLU A 141 9.91 -3.16 20.36
N LEU A 142 10.72 -3.51 19.35
CA LEU A 142 10.71 -2.85 18.05
C LEU A 142 9.36 -3.03 17.32
N ASP A 143 8.74 -4.21 17.36
CA ASP A 143 7.40 -4.44 16.79
C ASP A 143 6.36 -3.57 17.50
N GLU A 144 6.40 -3.48 18.83
CA GLU A 144 5.48 -2.67 19.62
C GLU A 144 5.60 -1.17 19.34
N ASP A 145 6.81 -0.68 19.09
CA ASP A 145 7.09 0.71 18.73
C ASP A 145 6.68 1.06 17.30
N GLU A 146 6.91 0.15 16.36
CA GLU A 146 6.65 0.39 14.94
C GLU A 146 5.18 0.15 14.58
N ARG A 147 4.52 -0.88 15.10
CA ARG A 147 3.16 -1.27 14.67
C ARG A 147 2.08 -0.24 15.01
N LEU A 148 0.93 -0.37 14.36
CA LEU A 148 -0.24 0.45 14.72
C LEU A 148 -0.77 0.09 16.11
N GLY A 149 -1.03 1.11 16.93
CA GLY A 149 -1.65 0.93 18.25
C GLY A 149 -3.06 0.29 18.14
N PRO A 150 -3.56 -0.35 19.21
CA PRO A 150 -4.70 -1.26 19.16
C PRO A 150 -6.00 -0.63 18.61
N SER A 151 -6.24 0.66 18.89
CA SER A 151 -7.40 1.38 18.34
C SER A 151 -7.31 1.46 16.81
N THR A 152 -6.22 1.99 16.27
CA THR A 152 -6.02 2.15 14.82
C THR A 152 -5.86 0.81 14.12
N GLY A 153 -5.13 -0.13 14.74
CA GLY A 153 -4.96 -1.51 14.27
C GLY A 153 -6.32 -2.19 14.05
N SER A 154 -7.25 -2.09 15.01
CA SER A 154 -8.58 -2.71 14.87
C SER A 154 -9.40 -2.17 13.69
N ILE A 155 -9.25 -0.89 13.34
CA ILE A 155 -9.92 -0.27 12.19
C ILE A 155 -9.28 -0.76 10.89
N VAL A 156 -7.96 -0.85 10.86
CA VAL A 156 -7.19 -1.36 9.71
C VAL A 156 -7.49 -2.84 9.45
N GLU A 157 -7.53 -3.66 10.49
CA GLU A 157 -7.88 -5.08 10.40
C GLU A 157 -9.30 -5.26 9.86
N ALA A 158 -10.27 -4.47 10.34
CA ALA A 158 -11.64 -4.51 9.83
C ALA A 158 -11.73 -4.08 8.35
N ALA A 159 -10.97 -3.06 7.95
CA ALA A 159 -10.91 -2.62 6.55
C ALA A 159 -10.29 -3.70 5.65
N ALA A 160 -9.18 -4.30 6.09
CA ALA A 160 -8.49 -5.37 5.39
C ALA A 160 -9.38 -6.62 5.25
N ALA A 161 -10.10 -7.00 6.30
CA ALA A 161 -11.06 -8.12 6.27
C ALA A 161 -12.19 -7.89 5.24
N ARG A 162 -12.55 -6.63 4.99
CA ARG A 162 -13.52 -6.23 3.96
C ARG A 162 -12.89 -6.03 2.57
N GLY A 163 -11.58 -6.24 2.42
CA GLY A 163 -10.85 -6.08 1.16
C GLY A 163 -10.59 -4.61 0.76
N ILE A 164 -10.77 -3.67 1.69
CA ILE A 164 -10.47 -2.25 1.48
C ILE A 164 -8.95 -2.08 1.63
N PRO A 165 -8.27 -1.54 0.62
CA PRO A 165 -6.84 -1.37 0.70
C PRO A 165 -6.49 -0.19 1.63
N TRP A 166 -5.30 -0.21 2.22
CA TRP A 166 -4.88 0.83 3.13
C TRP A 166 -3.38 1.11 3.04
N ARG A 167 -2.98 2.26 3.59
CA ARG A 167 -1.58 2.66 3.73
C ARG A 167 -1.42 3.60 4.92
N ARG A 168 -0.42 3.34 5.76
CA ARG A 168 0.02 4.27 6.81
C ARG A 168 0.83 5.42 6.19
N LEU A 169 0.54 6.66 6.60
CA LEU A 169 1.15 7.87 6.05
C LEU A 169 2.23 8.48 6.94
N THR A 170 2.24 8.17 8.23
CA THR A 170 3.22 8.67 9.22
C THR A 170 3.64 7.54 10.16
N GLN A 171 4.65 7.79 11.00
CA GLN A 171 4.94 6.89 12.13
C GLN A 171 3.87 6.96 13.23
N GLY A 172 2.91 7.88 13.15
CA GLY A 172 1.75 7.93 14.03
C GLY A 172 0.56 7.12 13.49
N SER A 173 -0.64 7.48 13.92
CA SER A 173 -1.91 6.81 13.59
C SER A 173 -2.61 7.38 12.35
N LEU A 174 -1.90 8.11 11.48
CA LEU A 174 -2.47 8.62 10.23
C LEU A 174 -2.51 7.51 9.19
N VAL A 175 -3.71 7.04 8.87
CA VAL A 175 -3.93 5.95 7.91
C VAL A 175 -4.87 6.41 6.80
N GLN A 176 -4.51 6.06 5.58
CA GLN A 176 -5.36 6.17 4.42
C GLN A 176 -5.98 4.82 4.09
N PHE A 177 -7.27 4.82 3.77
CA PHE A 177 -8.01 3.71 3.19
C PHE A 177 -8.44 4.07 1.77
N GLY A 178 -8.50 3.08 0.88
CA GLY A 178 -8.88 3.30 -0.51
C GLY A 178 -7.83 4.09 -1.32
N TRP A 179 -8.08 4.20 -2.61
CA TRP A 179 -7.19 4.79 -3.61
C TRP A 179 -7.84 5.95 -4.35
N GLY A 180 -7.00 6.88 -4.81
CA GLY A 180 -7.41 7.97 -5.69
C GLY A 180 -8.50 8.83 -5.08
N SER A 181 -9.51 9.16 -5.88
CA SER A 181 -10.67 9.96 -5.47
C SER A 181 -11.64 9.26 -4.53
N ARG A 182 -11.46 7.95 -4.29
CA ARG A 182 -12.25 7.16 -3.32
C ARG A 182 -11.55 6.96 -1.99
N GLN A 183 -10.36 7.54 -1.82
CA GLN A 183 -9.62 7.41 -0.58
C GLN A 183 -10.30 8.17 0.57
N ARG A 184 -10.16 7.62 1.77
CA ARG A 184 -10.60 8.21 3.04
C ARG A 184 -9.46 8.13 4.04
N ARG A 185 -9.43 9.02 5.03
CA ARG A 185 -8.37 9.07 6.03
C ARG A 185 -8.92 9.03 7.44
N ILE A 186 -8.13 8.43 8.32
CA ILE A 186 -8.33 8.49 9.76
C ILE A 186 -7.06 8.97 10.45
N GLN A 187 -7.25 9.66 11.57
CA GLN A 187 -6.20 9.96 12.54
C GLN A 187 -6.65 9.35 13.87
N ALA A 188 -5.96 8.32 14.34
CA ALA A 188 -6.42 7.51 15.48
C ALA A 188 -7.84 6.96 15.28
N ALA A 189 -8.85 7.50 15.98
CA ALA A 189 -10.26 7.13 15.85
C ALA A 189 -11.10 8.21 15.14
N GLU A 190 -10.49 9.31 14.70
CA GLU A 190 -11.17 10.37 13.97
C GLU A 190 -11.20 10.07 12.47
N VAL A 191 -12.27 10.52 11.80
CA VAL A 191 -12.44 10.38 10.35
C VAL A 191 -12.31 11.75 9.68
N ASP A 192 -11.84 11.75 8.43
CA ASP A 192 -11.68 12.95 7.59
C ASP A 192 -12.96 13.80 7.37
N ALA A 193 -14.13 13.25 7.67
CA ALA A 193 -15.41 13.96 7.63
C ALA A 193 -15.66 14.80 8.89
N THR A 194 -14.99 14.53 10.02
CA THR A 194 -15.12 15.33 11.23
C THR A 194 -14.44 16.68 11.04
N SER A 195 -15.19 17.76 11.26
CA SER A 195 -14.68 19.11 11.09
C SER A 195 -13.81 19.54 12.28
N ALA A 196 -12.78 20.34 12.02
CA ALA A 196 -11.98 20.98 13.08
C ALA A 196 -12.82 21.88 14.01
N VAL A 197 -13.96 22.40 13.51
CA VAL A 197 -14.91 23.17 14.33
C VAL A 197 -15.58 22.28 15.38
N ALA A 198 -16.03 21.08 15.00
CA ALA A 198 -16.63 20.12 15.92
C ALA A 198 -15.63 19.64 16.99
N GLU A 199 -14.37 19.44 16.60
CA GLU A 199 -13.28 19.14 17.54
C GLU A 199 -13.06 20.30 18.53
N SER A 200 -13.00 21.54 18.03
CA SER A 200 -12.86 22.72 18.88
C SER A 200 -14.03 22.91 19.85
N ILE A 201 -15.26 22.59 19.42
CA ILE A 201 -16.43 22.59 20.32
C ILE A 201 -16.22 21.55 21.42
N ALA A 202 -15.85 20.32 21.07
CA ALA A 202 -15.64 19.22 22.03
C ALA A 202 -14.55 19.52 23.07
N GLN A 203 -13.52 20.28 22.71
CA GLN A 203 -12.46 20.73 23.63
C GLN A 203 -12.94 21.82 24.61
N ASP A 204 -13.93 22.63 24.22
CA ASP A 204 -14.56 23.62 25.10
C ASP A 204 -15.71 22.98 25.89
N LYS A 205 -15.42 22.64 27.15
CA LYS A 205 -16.38 21.96 28.04
C LYS A 205 -17.62 22.80 28.33
N ASP A 206 -17.48 24.12 28.43
CA ASP A 206 -18.61 25.02 28.74
C ASP A 206 -19.51 25.18 27.51
N LEU A 207 -18.92 25.44 26.34
CA LEU A 207 -19.66 25.51 25.09
C LEU A 207 -20.36 24.20 24.78
N THR A 208 -19.65 23.07 24.88
CA THR A 208 -20.23 21.74 24.69
C THR A 208 -21.45 21.56 25.59
N LYS A 209 -21.35 21.86 26.89
CA LYS A 209 -22.47 21.74 27.82
C LYS A 209 -23.66 22.62 27.47
N ARG A 210 -23.41 23.88 27.12
CA ARG A 210 -24.48 24.80 26.68
C ARG A 210 -25.22 24.26 25.47
N LEU A 211 -24.50 23.71 24.49
CA LEU A 211 -25.09 23.10 23.30
C LEU A 211 -25.87 21.83 23.65
N LEU A 212 -25.30 20.94 24.47
CA LEU A 212 -25.98 19.73 24.94
C LEU A 212 -27.27 20.05 25.68
N HIS A 213 -27.22 20.99 26.62
CA HIS A 213 -28.40 21.45 27.35
C HIS A 213 -29.48 22.01 26.41
N ALA A 214 -29.09 22.83 25.43
CA ALA A 214 -30.02 23.35 24.42
C ALA A 214 -30.66 22.25 23.56
N ALA A 215 -29.98 21.12 23.37
CA ALA A 215 -30.50 19.93 22.69
C ALA A 215 -31.38 19.03 23.59
N GLY A 216 -31.61 19.41 24.84
CA GLY A 216 -32.36 18.60 25.81
C GLY A 216 -31.56 17.39 26.32
N VAL A 217 -30.24 17.41 26.20
CA VAL A 217 -29.35 16.39 26.78
C VAL A 217 -29.04 16.76 28.23
N PRO A 218 -29.26 15.86 29.20
CA PRO A 218 -28.96 16.14 30.60
C PRO A 218 -27.46 16.34 30.82
N VAL A 219 -27.09 17.46 31.44
CA VAL A 219 -25.71 17.83 31.80
C VAL A 219 -25.68 18.38 33.23
N PRO A 220 -24.55 18.30 33.95
CA PRO A 220 -24.44 18.92 35.26
C PRO A 220 -24.49 20.44 35.12
N MET A 221 -25.49 21.05 35.75
CA MET A 221 -25.69 22.51 35.74
C MET A 221 -24.58 23.20 36.53
N GLY A 222 -24.10 24.33 36.02
CA GLY A 222 -22.95 25.04 36.58
C GLY A 222 -22.44 26.13 35.65
N ARG A 223 -21.44 26.89 36.10
CA ARG A 223 -20.74 27.88 35.27
C ARG A 223 -19.32 28.17 35.79
N PRO A 224 -18.44 28.75 34.96
CA PRO A 224 -17.17 29.33 35.40
C PRO A 224 -17.39 30.45 36.43
N THR A 225 -16.43 30.58 37.35
CA THR A 225 -16.45 31.51 38.48
C THR A 225 -15.07 32.11 38.71
N ALA A 226 -14.99 33.42 38.88
CA ALA A 226 -13.72 34.14 39.02
C ALA A 226 -13.25 34.27 40.47
N THR A 227 -14.17 34.16 41.44
CA THR A 227 -13.87 34.33 42.87
C THR A 227 -14.51 33.23 43.70
N VAL A 228 -13.93 32.99 44.88
CA VAL A 228 -14.43 31.99 45.82
C VAL A 228 -15.84 32.32 46.33
N ASP A 229 -16.19 33.61 46.46
CA ASP A 229 -17.55 34.04 46.82
C ASP A 229 -18.56 33.77 45.71
N ASP A 230 -18.19 34.04 44.45
CA ASP A 230 -19.00 33.72 43.29
C ASP A 230 -19.20 32.19 43.15
N ALA A 231 -18.14 31.42 43.39
CA ALA A 231 -18.18 29.96 43.41
C ALA A 231 -19.19 29.40 44.43
N TRP A 232 -19.28 29.99 45.62
CA TRP A 232 -20.28 29.58 46.62
C TRP A 232 -21.70 30.04 46.28
N ALA A 233 -21.85 31.24 45.71
CA ALA A 233 -23.15 31.68 45.22
C ALA A 233 -23.69 30.73 44.14
N VAL A 234 -22.84 30.31 43.20
CA VAL A 234 -23.19 29.29 42.19
C VAL A 234 -23.51 27.95 42.85
N ALA A 235 -22.71 27.52 43.84
CA ALA A 235 -22.96 26.25 44.52
C ALA A 235 -24.34 26.18 45.20
N LEU A 236 -24.79 27.29 45.79
CA LEU A 236 -26.11 27.40 46.39
C LEU A 236 -27.24 27.47 45.34
N ASP A 237 -26.98 28.10 44.19
CA ASP A 237 -27.94 28.23 43.09
C ASP A 237 -28.19 26.88 42.38
N VAL A 238 -27.13 26.13 42.06
CA VAL A 238 -27.24 24.82 41.40
C VAL A 238 -27.63 23.68 42.36
N GLY A 239 -27.42 23.90 43.67
CA GLY A 239 -27.74 22.97 44.74
C GLY A 239 -26.56 22.07 45.15
N LEU A 240 -26.38 21.92 46.47
CA LEU A 240 -25.37 21.03 47.07
C LEU A 240 -25.81 19.56 47.04
N PRO A 241 -24.89 18.58 46.93
CA PRO A 241 -23.44 18.75 46.78
C PRO A 241 -22.99 19.25 45.40
N VAL A 242 -21.80 19.86 45.34
CA VAL A 242 -21.18 20.36 44.10
C VAL A 242 -19.80 19.77 43.83
N VAL A 243 -19.34 19.96 42.60
CA VAL A 243 -18.00 19.69 42.09
C VAL A 243 -17.33 21.02 41.78
N VAL A 244 -16.09 21.17 42.21
CA VAL A 244 -15.22 22.29 41.86
C VAL A 244 -14.06 21.76 41.04
N LYS A 245 -13.84 22.34 39.86
CA LYS A 245 -12.82 21.86 38.91
C LYS A 245 -12.27 22.99 38.04
N PRO A 246 -11.08 22.84 37.44
CA PRO A 246 -10.60 23.74 36.39
C PRO A 246 -11.42 23.53 35.11
N GLN A 247 -11.72 24.61 34.38
CA GLN A 247 -12.44 24.58 33.11
C GLN A 247 -11.69 23.74 32.05
N ASP A 248 -10.39 23.99 31.89
CA ASP A 248 -9.54 23.30 30.90
C ASP A 248 -8.75 22.11 31.49
N GLY A 249 -9.21 21.58 32.63
CA GLY A 249 -8.51 20.54 33.37
C GLY A 249 -8.52 19.18 32.66
N ASN A 250 -7.35 18.53 32.60
CA ASN A 250 -7.16 17.17 32.08
C ASN A 250 -6.85 16.15 33.19
N GLN A 251 -7.25 14.89 32.98
CA GLN A 251 -6.95 13.73 33.86
C GLN A 251 -7.44 13.84 35.32
N GLY A 252 -8.37 14.75 35.61
CA GLY A 252 -8.91 14.94 36.97
C GLY A 252 -8.02 15.77 37.90
N LYS A 253 -6.98 16.44 37.39
CA LYS A 253 -6.15 17.36 38.18
C LYS A 253 -6.98 18.58 38.61
N GLY A 254 -6.89 18.94 39.89
CA GLY A 254 -7.64 20.05 40.46
C GLY A 254 -9.14 19.79 40.67
N VAL A 255 -9.64 18.56 40.44
CA VAL A 255 -11.06 18.23 40.58
C VAL A 255 -11.35 17.77 42.01
N THR A 256 -12.26 18.46 42.69
CA THR A 256 -12.80 18.07 44.00
C THR A 256 -14.31 17.85 43.89
N VAL A 257 -14.77 16.68 44.33
CA VAL A 257 -16.17 16.24 44.20
C VAL A 257 -16.85 16.15 45.56
N ASN A 258 -18.19 16.12 45.56
CA ASN A 258 -19.03 15.93 46.75
C ASN A 258 -18.85 17.00 47.84
N ILE A 259 -18.70 18.26 47.43
CA ILE A 259 -18.54 19.41 48.33
C ILE A 259 -19.92 19.81 48.86
N THR A 260 -20.07 19.82 50.18
CA THR A 260 -21.33 20.14 50.88
C THR A 260 -21.21 21.36 51.79
N GLU A 261 -19.99 21.83 52.06
CA GLU A 261 -19.72 22.90 53.01
C GLU A 261 -18.84 24.00 52.39
N ARG A 262 -19.00 25.24 52.88
CA ARG A 262 -18.22 26.41 52.44
C ARG A 262 -16.71 26.18 52.56
N ALA A 263 -16.26 25.68 53.71
CA ALA A 263 -14.84 25.46 53.97
C ALA A 263 -14.21 24.46 53.00
N GLN A 264 -14.96 23.42 52.61
CA GLN A 264 -14.52 22.46 51.59
C GLN A 264 -14.43 23.12 50.21
N LEU A 265 -15.39 23.99 49.87
CA LEU A 265 -15.39 24.73 48.61
C LEU A 265 -14.19 25.68 48.52
N ASP A 266 -13.86 26.38 49.60
CA ASP A 266 -12.76 27.36 49.63
C ASP A 266 -11.42 26.69 49.32
N GLU A 267 -11.17 25.53 49.95
CA GLU A 267 -9.96 24.76 49.68
C GLU A 267 -9.97 24.16 48.27
N ALA A 268 -11.11 23.62 47.83
CA ALA A 268 -11.25 23.10 46.49
C ALA A 268 -11.03 24.16 45.40
N PHE A 269 -11.54 25.39 45.62
CA PHE A 269 -11.35 26.52 44.72
C PHE A 269 -9.88 26.90 44.63
N ARG A 270 -9.17 26.96 45.77
CA ARG A 270 -7.74 27.25 45.81
C ARG A 270 -6.95 26.24 44.98
N VAL A 271 -7.22 24.94 45.17
CA VAL A 271 -6.56 23.86 44.44
C VAL A 271 -6.91 23.90 42.95
N ALA A 272 -8.18 24.13 42.57
CA ALA A 272 -8.58 24.21 41.17
C ALA A 272 -7.98 25.42 40.45
N ALA A 273 -7.88 26.56 41.13
CA ALA A 273 -7.32 27.81 40.58
C ALA A 273 -5.84 27.70 40.22
N GLU A 274 -5.08 26.77 40.83
CA GLU A 274 -3.69 26.48 40.46
C GLU A 274 -3.57 25.90 39.04
N TYR A 275 -4.67 25.37 38.47
CA TYR A 275 -4.69 24.69 37.18
C TYR A 275 -5.46 25.44 36.07
N GLY A 276 -6.19 26.52 36.38
CA GLY A 276 -6.94 27.30 35.39
C GLY A 276 -8.15 28.05 35.97
N GLU A 277 -9.02 28.55 35.09
CA GLU A 277 -10.31 29.14 35.51
C GLU A 277 -11.17 28.10 36.23
N VAL A 278 -11.77 28.48 37.37
CA VAL A 278 -12.50 27.55 38.23
C VAL A 278 -13.97 27.50 37.82
N MET A 279 -14.50 26.29 37.72
CA MET A 279 -15.90 26.01 37.41
C MET A 279 -16.56 25.26 38.59
N VAL A 280 -17.80 25.66 38.90
CA VAL A 280 -18.64 25.00 39.90
C VAL A 280 -19.83 24.35 39.21
N GLU A 281 -20.04 23.07 39.49
CA GLU A 281 -21.09 22.25 38.88
C GLU A 281 -21.83 21.41 39.92
N ARG A 282 -23.09 21.08 39.64
CA ARG A 282 -23.85 20.12 40.44
C ARG A 282 -23.14 18.75 40.44
N PHE A 283 -23.03 18.15 41.61
CA PHE A 283 -22.52 16.78 41.74
C PHE A 283 -23.56 15.77 41.24
N LEU A 284 -23.12 14.86 40.36
CA LEU A 284 -23.93 13.76 39.86
C LEU A 284 -23.55 12.47 40.61
N PRO A 285 -24.52 11.78 41.26
CA PRO A 285 -24.26 10.50 41.90
C PRO A 285 -24.14 9.36 40.89
N GLY A 286 -23.48 8.27 41.28
CA GLY A 286 -23.46 7.01 40.53
C GLY A 286 -22.09 6.63 39.98
N HIS A 287 -22.11 5.87 38.89
CA HIS A 287 -20.96 5.27 38.24
C HIS A 287 -20.56 6.03 36.97
N ASP A 288 -19.28 5.88 36.60
CA ASP A 288 -18.73 6.42 35.37
C ASP A 288 -18.93 5.42 34.21
N PHE A 289 -19.60 5.87 33.16
CA PHE A 289 -19.81 5.13 31.93
C PHE A 289 -19.17 5.86 30.75
N ARG A 290 -18.41 5.11 29.94
CA ARG A 290 -17.97 5.53 28.63
C ARG A 290 -18.92 4.95 27.58
N LEU A 291 -19.63 5.80 26.87
CA LEU A 291 -20.47 5.46 25.74
C LEU A 291 -19.72 5.80 24.44
N LEU A 292 -19.79 4.95 23.42
CA LEU A 292 -19.16 5.18 22.12
C LEU A 292 -20.23 5.28 21.04
N VAL A 293 -20.32 6.44 20.42
CA VAL A 293 -21.20 6.69 19.28
C VAL A 293 -20.38 6.65 18.00
N VAL A 294 -20.88 5.94 16.99
CA VAL A 294 -20.33 5.90 15.63
C VAL A 294 -21.48 6.16 14.65
N GLY A 295 -21.36 7.22 13.86
CA GLY A 295 -22.44 7.73 13.02
C GLY A 295 -23.64 8.14 13.88
N ASN A 296 -24.77 7.48 13.65
CA ASN A 296 -26.04 7.75 14.35
C ASN A 296 -26.42 6.64 15.35
N GLN A 297 -25.44 5.87 15.84
CA GLN A 297 -25.69 4.72 16.70
C GLN A 297 -24.72 4.66 17.87
N LEU A 298 -25.24 4.29 19.05
CA LEU A 298 -24.43 3.83 20.16
C LEU A 298 -23.94 2.42 19.85
N VAL A 299 -22.63 2.24 19.68
CA VAL A 299 -22.04 0.95 19.28
C VAL A 299 -21.38 0.20 20.43
N ALA A 300 -21.02 0.90 21.50
CA ALA A 300 -20.44 0.30 22.70
C ALA A 300 -20.70 1.16 23.94
N ALA A 301 -20.74 0.51 25.10
CA ALA A 301 -20.78 1.15 26.41
C ALA A 301 -19.94 0.35 27.41
N ALA A 302 -19.17 1.05 28.24
CA ALA A 302 -18.37 0.44 29.28
C ALA A 302 -18.49 1.18 30.60
N ARG A 303 -18.76 0.46 31.69
CA ARG A 303 -18.61 1.00 33.05
C ARG A 303 -17.13 1.01 33.41
N ARG A 304 -16.59 2.17 33.77
CA ARG A 304 -15.19 2.32 34.18
C ARG A 304 -15.06 2.29 35.68
N GLU A 305 -14.04 1.61 36.16
CA GLU A 305 -13.70 1.55 37.58
C GLU A 305 -12.27 2.05 37.80
N PRO A 306 -12.02 2.80 38.88
CA PRO A 306 -10.68 3.23 39.23
C PRO A 306 -9.76 2.02 39.52
N PRO A 307 -8.44 2.19 39.39
CA PRO A 307 -7.49 1.15 39.75
C PRO A 307 -7.70 0.77 41.22
N GLN A 308 -7.96 -0.51 41.46
CA GLN A 308 -8.27 -1.02 42.78
C GLN A 308 -7.73 -2.44 42.96
N VAL A 309 -7.51 -2.82 44.22
CA VAL A 309 -7.25 -4.20 44.64
C VAL A 309 -8.25 -4.60 45.72
N LEU A 310 -8.47 -5.91 45.87
CA LEU A 310 -9.34 -6.47 46.92
C LEU A 310 -8.46 -7.10 47.99
N GLY A 311 -8.69 -6.72 49.25
CA GLY A 311 -8.02 -7.36 50.37
C GLY A 311 -8.43 -8.82 50.51
N ASP A 312 -7.52 -9.63 51.03
CA ASP A 312 -7.69 -11.08 51.19
C ASP A 312 -7.21 -11.61 52.55
N ASP A 313 -6.96 -10.72 53.53
CA ASP A 313 -6.38 -10.99 54.85
C ASP A 313 -4.94 -11.54 54.83
N ILE A 314 -4.32 -11.74 53.66
CA ILE A 314 -3.03 -12.43 53.53
C ILE A 314 -1.96 -11.50 52.97
N HIS A 315 -2.24 -10.87 51.83
CA HIS A 315 -1.26 -10.11 51.08
C HIS A 315 -1.30 -8.63 51.44
N THR A 316 -0.13 -7.99 51.44
CA THR A 316 -0.03 -6.53 51.50
C THR A 316 -0.61 -5.88 50.25
N VAL A 317 -0.97 -4.59 50.33
CA VAL A 317 -1.44 -3.84 49.14
C VAL A 317 -0.43 -3.92 47.99
N ARG A 318 0.88 -3.89 48.28
CA ARG A 318 1.94 -4.06 47.28
C ARG A 318 1.87 -5.42 46.58
N GLU A 319 1.82 -6.50 47.35
CA GLU A 319 1.73 -7.86 46.81
C GLU A 319 0.43 -8.06 46.02
N LEU A 320 -0.69 -7.49 46.47
CA LEU A 320 -1.96 -7.52 45.72
C LEU A 320 -1.85 -6.80 44.37
N VAL A 321 -1.15 -5.66 44.32
CA VAL A 321 -0.88 -4.95 43.05
C VAL A 321 0.01 -5.79 42.14
N ASP A 322 1.06 -6.40 42.67
CA ASP A 322 1.96 -7.28 41.91
C ASP A 322 1.20 -8.48 41.34
N LEU A 323 0.35 -9.13 42.15
CA LEU A 323 -0.52 -10.23 41.71
C LEU A 323 -1.49 -9.81 40.60
N VAL A 324 -2.14 -8.66 40.71
CA VAL A 324 -3.03 -8.14 39.65
C VAL A 324 -2.25 -7.84 38.37
N ASN A 325 -1.00 -7.38 38.49
CA ASN A 325 -0.11 -7.09 37.37
C ASN A 325 0.51 -8.33 36.71
N LEU A 326 0.32 -9.54 37.27
CA LEU A 326 0.68 -10.80 36.61
C LEU A 326 -0.26 -11.16 35.45
N ASP A 327 -1.39 -10.47 35.30
CA ASP A 327 -2.27 -10.64 34.14
C ASP A 327 -1.48 -10.30 32.86
N PRO A 328 -1.31 -11.25 31.90
CA PRO A 328 -0.53 -11.02 30.69
C PRO A 328 -1.12 -9.92 29.79
N ARG A 329 -2.39 -9.53 30.01
CA ARG A 329 -3.01 -8.39 29.33
C ARG A 329 -2.52 -7.03 29.85
N ARG A 330 -1.86 -6.99 31.01
CA ARG A 330 -1.31 -5.76 31.63
C ARG A 330 0.16 -5.57 31.27
N GLY A 331 0.44 -4.59 30.41
CA GLY A 331 1.79 -4.19 30.03
C GLY A 331 2.14 -2.76 30.45
N GLU A 332 3.33 -2.35 30.06
CA GLU A 332 3.77 -0.96 30.18
C GLU A 332 3.18 -0.14 29.01
N GLY A 333 2.80 1.11 29.29
CA GLY A 333 2.25 2.02 28.27
C GLY A 333 0.92 1.57 27.64
N HIS A 334 0.86 1.68 26.31
CA HIS A 334 -0.35 1.48 25.50
C HIS A 334 -0.28 0.29 24.52
N ALA A 335 0.80 -0.50 24.57
CA ALA A 335 1.04 -1.63 23.67
C ALA A 335 0.11 -2.83 23.92
N THR A 336 -0.43 -2.94 25.14
CA THR A 336 -1.29 -4.04 25.60
C THR A 336 -2.71 -3.57 25.95
N PRO A 337 -3.70 -4.50 26.05
CA PRO A 337 -5.09 -4.17 26.37
C PRO A 337 -5.31 -3.44 27.70
N LEU A 338 -4.52 -3.76 28.72
CA LEU A 338 -4.61 -3.15 30.05
C LEU A 338 -3.25 -2.55 30.44
N THR A 339 -3.25 -1.52 31.27
CA THR A 339 -2.01 -0.93 31.79
C THR A 339 -1.75 -1.47 33.20
N LYS A 340 -0.47 -1.71 33.53
CA LYS A 340 -0.09 -2.09 34.90
C LYS A 340 -0.45 -1.01 35.91
N ILE A 341 -0.89 -1.44 37.08
CA ILE A 341 -1.14 -0.56 38.23
C ILE A 341 0.21 -0.21 38.84
N ARG A 342 0.50 1.08 38.98
CA ARG A 342 1.73 1.58 39.60
C ARG A 342 1.44 2.16 40.98
N LEU A 343 2.24 1.77 41.98
CA LEU A 343 2.25 2.36 43.31
C LEU A 343 3.20 3.57 43.33
N ASP A 344 2.76 4.68 42.71
CA ASP A 344 3.46 5.96 42.75
C ASP A 344 2.97 6.85 43.90
N ASP A 345 3.57 8.04 44.06
CA ASP A 345 3.26 8.97 45.16
C ASP A 345 1.76 9.32 45.24
N ILE A 346 1.07 9.36 44.10
CA ILE A 346 -0.38 9.60 44.04
C ILE A 346 -1.13 8.40 44.65
N ALA A 347 -0.78 7.17 44.27
CA ALA A 347 -1.39 5.98 44.83
C ALA A 347 -1.12 5.87 46.34
N VAL A 348 0.10 6.19 46.79
CA VAL A 348 0.46 6.20 48.20
C VAL A 348 -0.35 7.25 48.97
N ALA A 349 -0.48 8.47 48.46
CA ALA A 349 -1.29 9.52 49.08
C ALA A 349 -2.77 9.09 49.24
N ARG A 350 -3.31 8.36 48.25
CA ARG A 350 -4.68 7.80 48.32
C ARG A 350 -4.81 6.68 49.33
N LEU A 351 -3.79 5.83 49.50
CA LEU A 351 -3.77 4.83 50.55
C LEU A 351 -3.78 5.49 51.93
N THR A 352 -2.95 6.52 52.14
CA THR A 352 -2.88 7.27 53.39
C THR A 352 -4.24 7.88 53.76
N ALA A 353 -4.95 8.44 52.78
CA ALA A 353 -6.31 8.98 52.98
C ALA A 353 -7.35 7.91 53.37
N GLN A 354 -7.08 6.64 53.08
CA GLN A 354 -7.88 5.47 53.49
C GLN A 354 -7.36 4.82 54.78
N GLY A 355 -6.34 5.41 55.43
CA GLY A 355 -5.71 4.86 56.64
C GLY A 355 -4.83 3.64 56.37
N LEU A 356 -4.36 3.45 55.13
CA LEU A 356 -3.54 2.32 54.70
C LEU A 356 -2.16 2.77 54.22
N THR A 357 -1.20 1.84 54.22
CA THR A 357 0.12 1.98 53.59
C THR A 357 0.31 0.86 52.55
N PRO A 358 1.31 0.95 51.66
CA PRO A 358 1.63 -0.14 50.72
C PRO A 358 1.87 -1.49 51.41
N ASP A 359 2.35 -1.49 52.65
CA ASP A 359 2.69 -2.69 53.43
C ASP A 359 1.55 -3.11 54.39
N SER A 360 0.40 -2.44 54.34
CA SER A 360 -0.79 -2.85 55.09
C SER A 360 -1.41 -4.09 54.46
N VAL A 361 -1.90 -5.02 55.30
CA VAL A 361 -2.70 -6.19 54.87
C VAL A 361 -4.18 -5.87 55.05
N PRO A 362 -4.91 -5.52 53.98
CA PRO A 362 -6.30 -5.14 54.10
C PRO A 362 -7.22 -6.34 54.34
N PRO A 363 -8.26 -6.18 55.20
CA PRO A 363 -9.30 -7.16 55.41
C PRO A 363 -9.89 -7.76 54.14
N LYS A 364 -10.24 -9.05 54.22
CA LYS A 364 -10.86 -9.75 53.09
C LYS A 364 -12.12 -9.06 52.58
N GLY A 365 -12.14 -8.76 51.28
CA GLY A 365 -13.25 -8.09 50.61
C GLY A 365 -13.26 -6.57 50.75
N GLN A 366 -12.35 -5.97 51.53
CA GLN A 366 -12.16 -4.52 51.51
C GLN A 366 -11.66 -4.10 50.12
N ARG A 367 -12.32 -3.10 49.53
CA ARG A 367 -11.89 -2.47 48.28
C ARG A 367 -10.90 -1.35 48.59
N ILE A 368 -9.73 -1.41 47.97
CA ILE A 368 -8.66 -0.42 48.14
C ILE A 368 -8.52 0.33 46.83
N ILE A 369 -8.95 1.59 46.82
CA ILE A 369 -8.94 2.44 45.63
C ILE A 369 -7.59 3.15 45.56
N LEU A 370 -6.84 2.96 44.48
CA LEU A 370 -5.50 3.53 44.32
C LEU A 370 -5.54 4.91 43.67
N ARG A 371 -6.59 5.25 42.90
CA ARG A 371 -6.80 6.58 42.31
C ARG A 371 -8.28 6.92 42.19
N ASN A 372 -8.62 8.21 42.10
CA ASN A 372 -10.01 8.64 41.92
C ASN A 372 -10.50 8.57 40.47
N ASN A 373 -9.60 8.62 39.50
CA ASN A 373 -9.97 8.61 38.09
C ASN A 373 -10.10 7.18 37.55
N ALA A 374 -11.19 6.90 36.83
CA ALA A 374 -11.48 5.60 36.24
C ALA A 374 -10.77 5.38 34.89
N ASN A 375 -9.51 5.79 34.78
CA ASN A 375 -8.75 5.74 33.54
C ASN A 375 -8.02 4.40 33.37
N LEU A 376 -8.15 3.77 32.19
CA LEU A 376 -7.39 2.56 31.89
C LEU A 376 -5.87 2.81 31.84
N SER A 377 -5.44 4.03 31.49
CA SER A 377 -4.02 4.42 31.46
C SER A 377 -3.36 4.43 32.83
N THR A 378 -4.14 4.48 33.91
CA THR A 378 -3.65 4.42 35.29
C THR A 378 -3.90 3.07 35.95
N GLY A 379 -4.30 2.07 35.16
CA GLY A 379 -4.53 0.70 35.60
C GLY A 379 -5.97 0.37 36.00
N GLY A 380 -6.92 1.29 35.76
CA GLY A 380 -8.35 1.06 35.95
C GLY A 380 -8.91 -0.07 35.08
N SER A 381 -10.10 -0.55 35.43
CA SER A 381 -10.80 -1.63 34.72
C SER A 381 -12.04 -1.11 33.97
N ALA A 382 -12.45 -1.85 32.95
CA ALA A 382 -13.65 -1.56 32.18
C ALA A 382 -14.54 -2.81 32.08
N THR A 383 -15.83 -2.65 32.35
CA THR A 383 -16.84 -3.69 32.17
C THR A 383 -17.74 -3.31 31.02
N ASP A 384 -17.84 -4.14 29.99
CA ASP A 384 -18.79 -3.95 28.90
C ASP A 384 -20.23 -4.08 29.40
N VAL A 385 -21.05 -3.07 29.10
CA VAL A 385 -22.47 -2.96 29.48
C VAL A 385 -23.35 -2.58 28.29
N THR A 386 -22.83 -2.74 27.06
CA THR A 386 -23.49 -2.26 25.83
C THR A 386 -24.90 -2.81 25.66
N ASP A 387 -25.11 -4.10 25.94
CA ASP A 387 -26.41 -4.76 25.76
C ASP A 387 -27.44 -4.33 26.82
N ASP A 388 -26.99 -3.69 27.90
CA ASP A 388 -27.82 -3.26 29.04
C ASP A 388 -28.23 -1.78 28.92
N VAL A 389 -27.78 -1.04 27.90
CA VAL A 389 -28.07 0.39 27.79
C VAL A 389 -29.52 0.62 27.38
N HIS A 390 -30.24 1.40 28.18
CA HIS A 390 -31.60 1.82 27.89
C HIS A 390 -31.68 2.62 26.58
N PRO A 391 -32.69 2.41 25.72
CA PRO A 391 -32.80 3.12 24.44
C PRO A 391 -32.76 4.65 24.56
N ASP A 392 -33.36 5.22 25.60
CA ASP A 392 -33.31 6.68 25.83
C ASP A 392 -31.91 7.18 26.18
N VAL A 393 -31.13 6.40 26.94
CA VAL A 393 -29.71 6.73 27.23
C VAL A 393 -28.91 6.74 25.93
N ALA A 394 -29.12 5.73 25.07
CA ALA A 394 -28.48 5.67 23.76
C ALA A 394 -28.89 6.85 22.87
N ALA A 395 -30.18 7.20 22.86
CA ALA A 395 -30.68 8.35 22.10
C ALA A 395 -30.06 9.68 22.57
N ARG A 396 -29.88 9.87 23.89
CA ARG A 396 -29.20 11.06 24.44
C ARG A 396 -27.73 11.12 24.05
N ALA A 397 -27.03 10.00 24.04
CA ALA A 397 -25.65 9.93 23.57
C ALA A 397 -25.53 10.29 22.09
N VAL A 398 -26.45 9.79 21.24
CA VAL A 398 -26.48 10.14 19.80
C VAL A 398 -26.82 11.62 19.60
N ALA A 399 -27.80 12.15 20.32
CA ALA A 399 -28.14 13.57 20.26
C ALA A 399 -26.96 14.46 20.67
N ALA A 400 -26.18 14.04 21.68
CA ALA A 400 -24.97 14.73 22.09
C ALA A 400 -23.91 14.77 20.98
N ALA A 401 -23.66 13.64 20.33
CA ALA A 401 -22.74 13.55 19.20
C ALA A 401 -23.15 14.48 18.04
N GLN A 402 -24.44 14.45 17.67
CA GLN A 402 -25.00 15.27 16.60
C GLN A 402 -24.96 16.76 16.91
N MET A 403 -25.23 17.15 18.16
CA MET A 403 -25.22 18.55 18.58
C MET A 403 -23.81 19.17 18.52
N VAL A 404 -22.78 18.39 18.83
CA VAL A 404 -21.37 18.81 18.68
C VAL A 404 -20.90 18.73 17.22
N GLY A 405 -21.51 17.85 16.41
CA GLY A 405 -21.14 17.61 15.02
C GLY A 405 -20.03 16.55 14.85
N LEU A 406 -19.93 15.61 15.80
CA LEU A 406 -18.94 14.53 15.76
C LEU A 406 -19.54 13.27 15.13
N HIS A 407 -18.82 12.68 14.17
CA HIS A 407 -19.21 11.40 13.57
C HIS A 407 -18.85 10.21 14.45
N ILE A 408 -17.77 10.33 15.22
CA ILE A 408 -17.34 9.33 16.18
C ILE A 408 -17.02 10.10 17.45
N CYS A 409 -17.60 9.69 18.56
CA CYS A 409 -17.27 10.33 19.83
C CYS A 409 -17.43 9.39 21.02
N GLY A 410 -16.60 9.62 22.02
CA GLY A 410 -16.78 9.04 23.35
C GLY A 410 -17.54 10.00 24.24
N VAL A 411 -18.68 9.57 24.76
CA VAL A 411 -19.55 10.32 25.64
C VAL A 411 -19.36 9.79 27.06
N ASP A 412 -18.94 10.64 27.98
CA ASP A 412 -18.79 10.29 29.39
C ASP A 412 -20.09 10.61 30.13
N LEU A 413 -20.71 9.58 30.69
CA LEU A 413 -21.98 9.63 31.41
C LEU A 413 -21.76 9.26 32.87
N VAL A 414 -22.31 10.07 33.78
CA VAL A 414 -22.40 9.71 35.20
C VAL A 414 -23.86 9.48 35.57
N CYS A 415 -24.17 8.28 36.04
CA CYS A 415 -25.50 7.88 36.48
C CYS A 415 -25.45 6.62 37.35
N GLU A 416 -26.50 6.29 38.09
CA GLU A 416 -26.53 5.07 38.92
C GLU A 416 -26.55 3.79 38.07
N SER A 417 -27.28 3.80 36.95
CA SER A 417 -27.42 2.65 36.07
C SER A 417 -27.78 3.06 34.64
N VAL A 418 -27.19 2.40 33.64
CA VAL A 418 -27.58 2.58 32.23
C VAL A 418 -28.90 1.90 31.86
N LEU A 419 -29.54 1.17 32.79
CA LEU A 419 -30.81 0.46 32.57
C LEU A 419 -32.04 1.38 32.60
N HIS A 420 -31.89 2.61 33.09
CA HIS A 420 -32.98 3.58 33.23
C HIS A 420 -32.65 4.89 32.50
N PRO A 421 -33.64 5.71 32.09
CA PRO A 421 -33.40 7.04 31.55
C PRO A 421 -32.50 7.91 32.45
N ILE A 422 -31.71 8.81 31.86
CA ILE A 422 -30.70 9.61 32.58
C ILE A 422 -31.39 10.57 33.57
N GLU A 423 -32.49 11.16 33.13
CA GLU A 423 -33.26 12.18 33.83
C GLU A 423 -33.91 11.63 35.12
N GLU A 424 -34.34 10.36 35.13
CA GLU A 424 -35.02 9.74 36.28
C GLU A 424 -34.09 9.52 37.48
N GLN A 425 -32.79 9.44 37.24
CA GLN A 425 -31.76 9.10 38.23
C GLN A 425 -30.82 10.26 38.54
N ALA A 426 -31.19 11.49 38.15
CA ALA A 426 -30.36 12.68 38.28
C ALA A 426 -28.94 12.51 37.72
N GLY A 427 -28.81 11.72 36.64
CA GLY A 427 -27.55 11.53 35.92
C GLY A 427 -27.32 12.63 34.88
N GLY A 428 -26.18 12.57 34.20
CA GLY A 428 -25.87 13.54 33.14
C GLY A 428 -24.60 13.22 32.37
N ILE A 429 -24.55 13.73 31.14
CA ILE A 429 -23.36 13.68 30.28
C ILE A 429 -22.39 14.76 30.78
N VAL A 430 -21.19 14.33 31.13
CA VAL A 430 -20.15 15.17 31.70
C VAL A 430 -19.24 15.74 30.62
N GLU A 431 -18.94 14.93 29.59
CA GLU A 431 -17.96 15.25 28.54
C GLU A 431 -18.27 14.49 27.24
N VAL A 432 -17.90 15.08 26.10
CA VAL A 432 -17.96 14.46 24.77
C VAL A 432 -16.60 14.64 24.10
N ASN A 433 -16.02 13.56 23.58
CA ASN A 433 -14.64 13.51 23.11
C ASN A 433 -14.55 13.08 21.63
N ALA A 434 -13.85 13.85 20.80
CA ALA A 434 -13.73 13.63 19.35
C ALA A 434 -12.83 12.43 18.95
N ALA A 435 -11.74 12.18 19.67
CA ALA A 435 -10.84 11.02 19.47
C ALA A 435 -10.95 10.01 20.64
N PRO A 436 -12.04 9.23 20.75
CA PRO A 436 -12.17 8.30 21.86
C PRO A 436 -11.14 7.17 21.79
N GLY A 437 -10.56 6.83 22.94
CA GLY A 437 -9.79 5.59 23.08
C GLY A 437 -10.71 4.37 22.97
N LEU A 438 -10.42 3.46 22.04
CA LEU A 438 -11.29 2.30 21.75
C LEU A 438 -10.96 1.08 22.60
N ARG A 439 -9.78 1.05 23.24
CA ARG A 439 -9.22 -0.10 23.95
C ARG A 439 -10.18 -0.74 24.96
N MET A 440 -10.91 0.09 25.72
CA MET A 440 -11.82 -0.40 26.76
C MET A 440 -13.02 -1.17 26.22
N HIS A 441 -13.37 -0.97 24.95
CA HIS A 441 -14.47 -1.64 24.29
C HIS A 441 -13.97 -2.79 23.39
N LEU A 442 -12.76 -2.67 22.83
CA LEU A 442 -12.12 -3.74 22.05
C LEU A 442 -11.70 -4.91 22.95
N ALA A 443 -11.20 -4.62 24.15
CA ALA A 443 -10.74 -5.63 25.09
C ALA A 443 -11.08 -5.21 26.54
N PRO A 444 -12.37 -5.26 26.93
CA PRO A 444 -12.78 -4.91 28.28
C PRO A 444 -12.15 -5.88 29.31
N SER A 445 -12.01 -5.41 30.56
CA SER A 445 -11.58 -6.27 31.67
C SER A 445 -12.59 -7.39 31.93
N TYR A 446 -13.88 -7.06 31.80
CA TYR A 446 -15.02 -7.96 31.97
C TYR A 446 -16.07 -7.71 30.89
N GLY A 447 -16.77 -8.77 30.44
CA GLY A 447 -17.81 -8.67 29.41
C GLY A 447 -17.30 -8.95 28.00
N LYS A 448 -18.04 -8.53 26.98
CA LYS A 448 -17.80 -8.90 25.58
C LYS A 448 -17.01 -7.82 24.83
N PRO A 449 -15.94 -8.17 24.07
CA PRO A 449 -15.37 -7.30 23.05
C PRO A 449 -16.41 -6.80 22.05
N ARG A 450 -16.30 -5.53 21.62
CA ARG A 450 -17.18 -4.90 20.64
C ARG A 450 -16.44 -4.64 19.33
N ALA A 451 -17.06 -4.96 18.19
CA ALA A 451 -16.49 -4.85 16.85
C ALA A 451 -16.48 -3.39 16.33
N ILE A 452 -15.78 -2.51 17.02
CA ILE A 452 -15.78 -1.07 16.73
C ILE A 452 -15.14 -0.77 15.37
N GLY A 453 -14.03 -1.44 15.05
CA GLY A 453 -13.36 -1.27 13.76
C GLY A 453 -14.32 -1.51 12.59
N GLN A 454 -15.17 -2.54 12.68
CA GLN A 454 -16.23 -2.83 11.70
C GLN A 454 -17.21 -1.65 11.58
N ALA A 455 -17.76 -1.18 12.70
CA ALA A 455 -18.71 -0.07 12.70
C ALA A 455 -18.13 1.22 12.10
N MET A 456 -16.85 1.51 12.38
CA MET A 456 -16.15 2.65 11.80
C MET A 456 -15.92 2.49 10.30
N VAL A 457 -15.50 1.31 9.85
CA VAL A 457 -15.32 1.02 8.42
C VAL A 457 -16.66 1.12 7.67
N ASP A 458 -17.76 0.65 8.26
CA ASP A 458 -19.09 0.73 7.66
C ASP A 458 -19.61 2.18 7.56
N LEU A 459 -19.25 3.04 8.52
CA LEU A 459 -19.50 4.48 8.45
C LEU A 459 -18.72 5.14 7.29
N VAL A 460 -17.43 4.83 7.17
CA VAL A 460 -16.55 5.46 6.17
C VAL A 460 -16.83 4.92 4.76
N PHE A 461 -17.12 3.63 4.64
CA PHE A 461 -17.39 2.92 3.39
C PHE A 461 -18.72 2.18 3.50
N PRO A 462 -19.81 2.70 2.91
CA PRO A 462 -21.09 1.98 2.87
C PRO A 462 -20.98 0.62 2.13
N PRO A 463 -21.87 -0.35 2.39
CA PRO A 463 -21.85 -1.66 1.72
C PRO A 463 -21.73 -1.56 0.20
N GLY A 464 -20.86 -2.39 -0.39
CA GLY A 464 -20.55 -2.36 -1.83
C GLY A 464 -19.48 -1.34 -2.25
N ASN A 465 -19.06 -0.44 -1.35
CA ASN A 465 -17.89 0.41 -1.56
C ASN A 465 -16.64 -0.26 -0.96
N ASP A 466 -15.62 -0.46 -1.78
CA ASP A 466 -14.33 -1.04 -1.39
C ASP A 466 -13.18 -0.02 -1.42
N GLY A 467 -13.50 1.26 -1.63
CA GLY A 467 -12.53 2.35 -1.70
C GLY A 467 -11.64 2.33 -2.94
N ARG A 468 -11.93 1.51 -3.97
CA ARG A 468 -11.05 1.36 -5.14
C ARG A 468 -11.52 2.13 -6.35
N ILE A 469 -10.57 2.78 -7.00
CA ILE A 469 -10.68 3.23 -8.39
C ILE A 469 -10.33 2.08 -9.35
N PRO A 470 -10.80 2.10 -10.61
CA PRO A 470 -10.30 1.24 -11.66
C PRO A 470 -8.77 1.33 -11.78
N VAL A 471 -8.10 0.18 -11.81
CA VAL A 471 -6.65 0.08 -12.03
C VAL A 471 -6.41 -0.87 -13.20
N VAL A 472 -5.68 -0.39 -14.21
CA VAL A 472 -5.20 -1.19 -15.34
C VAL A 472 -3.68 -1.30 -15.27
N ALA A 473 -3.14 -2.51 -15.22
CA ALA A 473 -1.70 -2.75 -15.24
C ALA A 473 -1.29 -3.31 -16.60
N VAL A 474 -0.24 -2.74 -17.20
CA VAL A 474 0.25 -3.13 -18.53
C VAL A 474 1.69 -3.62 -18.41
N THR A 475 1.97 -4.83 -18.87
CA THR A 475 3.33 -5.34 -19.02
C THR A 475 3.53 -6.05 -20.37
N GLY A 476 4.78 -6.38 -20.65
CA GLY A 476 5.23 -7.04 -21.87
C GLY A 476 6.63 -6.60 -22.26
N THR A 477 7.18 -7.15 -23.33
CA THR A 477 8.49 -6.73 -23.84
C THR A 477 8.31 -5.44 -24.65
N ASN A 478 7.44 -5.45 -25.65
CA ASN A 478 7.16 -4.33 -26.54
C ASN A 478 5.69 -3.85 -26.43
N GLY A 479 5.42 -2.60 -26.81
CA GLY A 479 4.05 -2.04 -26.89
C GLY A 479 3.43 -1.57 -25.57
N LYS A 480 4.14 -1.72 -24.43
CA LYS A 480 3.66 -1.31 -23.10
C LYS A 480 3.24 0.15 -23.03
N THR A 481 4.16 1.06 -23.35
CA THR A 481 3.97 2.51 -23.22
C THR A 481 2.82 3.00 -24.09
N THR A 482 2.76 2.55 -25.35
CA THR A 482 1.68 2.91 -26.27
C THR A 482 0.33 2.38 -25.79
N THR A 483 0.27 1.13 -25.33
CA THR A 483 -0.95 0.52 -24.79
C THR A 483 -1.41 1.25 -23.53
N ALA A 484 -0.50 1.57 -22.59
CA ALA A 484 -0.83 2.31 -21.37
C ALA A 484 -1.34 3.73 -21.69
N ARG A 485 -0.68 4.46 -22.60
CA ARG A 485 -1.10 5.80 -23.03
C ARG A 485 -2.45 5.78 -23.75
N LEU A 486 -2.68 4.78 -24.61
CA LEU A 486 -3.95 4.63 -25.29
C LEU A 486 -5.09 4.32 -24.31
N ILE A 487 -4.90 3.38 -23.37
CA ILE A 487 -5.88 3.07 -22.33
C ILE A 487 -6.17 4.31 -21.48
N ALA A 488 -5.13 5.05 -21.05
CA ALA A 488 -5.32 6.28 -20.29
C ALA A 488 -6.13 7.32 -21.09
N HIS A 489 -5.88 7.47 -22.39
CA HIS A 489 -6.67 8.34 -23.26
C HIS A 489 -8.13 7.89 -23.37
N LEU A 490 -8.41 6.59 -23.46
CA LEU A 490 -9.78 6.05 -23.49
C LEU A 490 -10.54 6.35 -22.20
N PHE A 491 -9.88 6.24 -21.04
CA PHE A 491 -10.47 6.59 -19.75
C PHE A 491 -10.72 8.10 -19.64
N SER A 492 -9.77 8.93 -20.07
CA SER A 492 -9.95 10.40 -20.13
C SER A 492 -11.10 10.78 -21.06
N ALA A 493 -11.30 10.07 -22.17
CA ALA A 493 -12.44 10.27 -23.06
C ALA A 493 -13.79 9.96 -22.40
N GLN A 494 -13.84 9.19 -21.32
CA GLN A 494 -15.04 9.00 -20.48
C GLN A 494 -15.30 10.18 -19.54
N GLY A 495 -14.35 11.10 -19.40
CA GLY A 495 -14.38 12.20 -18.42
C GLY A 495 -13.75 11.84 -17.07
N LEU A 496 -13.01 10.74 -16.97
CA LEU A 496 -12.28 10.36 -15.76
C LEU A 496 -10.96 11.12 -15.66
N ARG A 497 -10.58 11.56 -14.46
CA ARG A 497 -9.24 12.11 -14.20
C ARG A 497 -8.27 10.95 -14.04
N VAL A 498 -7.42 10.72 -15.04
CA VAL A 498 -6.55 9.54 -15.08
C VAL A 498 -5.18 9.82 -14.49
N GLY A 499 -4.72 8.91 -13.64
CA GLY A 499 -3.33 8.83 -13.23
C GLY A 499 -2.60 7.74 -14.03
N MET A 500 -1.43 8.06 -14.58
CA MET A 500 -0.68 7.15 -15.45
C MET A 500 0.79 7.10 -15.06
N THR A 501 1.38 5.91 -15.12
CA THR A 501 2.84 5.72 -15.02
C THR A 501 3.37 5.09 -16.31
N ASN A 502 4.50 5.61 -16.79
CA ASN A 502 5.16 5.15 -18.01
C ASN A 502 6.69 5.25 -17.87
N THR A 503 7.42 4.88 -18.92
CA THR A 503 8.90 4.95 -18.96
C THR A 503 9.44 6.38 -18.91
N ASP A 504 8.61 7.40 -19.15
CA ASP A 504 9.04 8.80 -19.27
C ASP A 504 8.50 9.73 -18.16
N GLY A 505 7.56 9.27 -17.32
CA GLY A 505 7.10 10.04 -16.18
C GLY A 505 5.87 9.51 -15.43
N VAL A 506 5.37 10.36 -14.55
CA VAL A 506 4.06 10.21 -13.91
C VAL A 506 3.16 11.33 -14.36
N TYR A 507 1.96 10.99 -14.81
CA TYR A 507 0.97 11.94 -15.30
C TYR A 507 -0.30 11.84 -14.46
N VAL A 508 -0.85 12.99 -14.07
CA VAL A 508 -2.15 13.08 -13.41
C VAL A 508 -2.99 14.11 -14.16
N ASN A 509 -4.13 13.66 -14.68
CA ASN A 509 -5.06 14.47 -15.45
C ASN A 509 -4.37 15.25 -16.59
N GLY A 510 -3.51 14.57 -17.34
CA GLY A 510 -2.74 15.14 -18.46
C GLY A 510 -1.49 15.94 -18.05
N ARG A 511 -1.30 16.28 -16.77
CA ARG A 511 -0.11 17.00 -16.29
C ARG A 511 0.97 16.04 -15.83
N GLN A 512 2.19 16.20 -16.35
CA GLN A 512 3.36 15.48 -15.83
C GLN A 512 3.75 16.04 -14.45
N ILE A 513 3.85 15.16 -13.45
CA ILE A 513 4.22 15.51 -12.07
C ILE A 513 5.57 14.93 -11.64
N ASP A 514 6.10 13.98 -12.40
CA ASP A 514 7.42 13.39 -12.21
C ASP A 514 7.98 12.95 -13.57
N SER A 515 9.31 12.90 -13.72
CA SER A 515 10.01 12.64 -14.99
C SER A 515 11.04 11.52 -14.85
N GLY A 516 11.32 10.82 -15.94
CA GLY A 516 12.25 9.69 -15.99
C GLY A 516 11.53 8.34 -15.93
N ASP A 517 12.27 7.26 -15.69
CA ASP A 517 11.66 5.92 -15.63
C ASP A 517 10.78 5.74 -14.39
N CYS A 518 9.49 5.97 -14.60
CA CYS A 518 8.44 5.90 -13.61
C CYS A 518 7.59 4.63 -13.74
N SER A 519 8.07 3.60 -14.44
CA SER A 519 7.37 2.30 -14.62
C SER A 519 7.43 1.38 -13.37
N GLY A 520 7.84 1.95 -12.23
CA GLY A 520 8.08 1.27 -10.97
C GLY A 520 6.98 1.46 -9.92
N PRO A 521 7.01 0.66 -8.84
CA PRO A 521 5.95 0.64 -7.83
C PRO A 521 5.85 1.93 -7.00
N LYS A 522 6.96 2.68 -6.83
CA LYS A 522 6.93 4.00 -6.18
C LYS A 522 5.99 4.96 -6.90
N SER A 523 6.10 5.05 -8.22
CA SER A 523 5.28 5.91 -9.06
C SER A 523 3.82 5.49 -9.05
N ALA A 524 3.53 4.19 -9.13
CA ALA A 524 2.17 3.68 -9.02
C ALA A 524 1.52 4.04 -7.68
N ARG A 525 2.26 3.90 -6.57
CA ARG A 525 1.81 4.32 -5.24
C ARG A 525 1.54 5.82 -5.16
N ASN A 526 2.34 6.67 -5.80
CA ASN A 526 2.12 8.11 -5.83
C ASN A 526 0.81 8.46 -6.57
N VAL A 527 0.52 7.78 -7.68
CA VAL A 527 -0.75 7.93 -8.40
C VAL A 527 -1.94 7.51 -7.53
N LEU A 528 -1.86 6.34 -6.86
CA LEU A 528 -2.95 5.86 -5.99
C LEU A 528 -3.18 6.73 -4.75
N LEU A 529 -2.18 7.51 -4.31
CA LEU A 529 -2.30 8.49 -3.23
C LEU A 529 -2.97 9.81 -3.68
N HIS A 530 -3.05 10.07 -4.98
CA HIS A 530 -3.47 11.37 -5.49
C HIS A 530 -5.00 11.49 -5.48
N PRO A 531 -5.61 12.42 -4.69
CA PRO A 531 -7.07 12.50 -4.48
C PRO A 531 -7.86 12.82 -5.75
N GLU A 532 -7.22 13.34 -6.77
CA GLU A 532 -7.89 13.66 -8.03
C GLU A 532 -7.93 12.51 -9.03
N VAL A 533 -7.37 11.34 -8.72
CA VAL A 533 -7.32 10.24 -9.68
C VAL A 533 -8.57 9.38 -9.57
N ASP A 534 -9.38 9.34 -10.63
CA ASP A 534 -10.60 8.52 -10.71
C ASP A 534 -10.35 7.14 -11.31
N ALA A 535 -9.25 6.97 -12.04
CA ALA A 535 -8.77 5.70 -12.59
C ALA A 535 -7.26 5.74 -12.82
N ALA A 536 -6.59 4.60 -12.71
CA ALA A 536 -5.15 4.51 -12.84
C ALA A 536 -4.71 3.51 -13.92
N VAL A 537 -3.68 3.87 -14.70
CA VAL A 537 -3.09 3.02 -15.73
C VAL A 537 -1.58 2.93 -15.51
N PHE A 538 -1.09 1.75 -15.19
CA PHE A 538 0.30 1.53 -14.82
C PHE A 538 1.05 0.73 -15.85
N GLU A 539 2.01 1.35 -16.53
CA GLU A 539 3.11 0.59 -17.12
C GLU A 539 3.91 -0.06 -16.00
N THR A 540 3.93 -1.40 -15.98
CA THR A 540 4.59 -2.19 -14.94
C THR A 540 5.81 -2.91 -15.54
N ALA A 541 6.98 -2.34 -15.31
CA ALA A 541 8.22 -2.90 -15.83
C ALA A 541 8.80 -3.98 -14.91
N ARG A 542 9.53 -4.90 -15.54
CA ARG A 542 10.27 -6.01 -14.92
C ARG A 542 11.12 -5.55 -13.73
N GLY A 543 11.90 -4.49 -13.93
CA GLY A 543 12.81 -3.95 -12.89
C GLY A 543 12.08 -3.46 -11.65
N GLY A 544 10.89 -2.89 -11.80
CA GLY A 544 10.04 -2.48 -10.68
C GLY A 544 9.59 -3.67 -9.83
N ILE A 545 9.04 -4.70 -10.48
CA ILE A 545 8.54 -5.91 -9.81
C ILE A 545 9.66 -6.60 -9.02
N LEU A 546 10.86 -6.73 -9.59
CA LEU A 546 12.00 -7.38 -8.92
C LEU A 546 12.58 -6.56 -7.77
N ARG A 547 12.48 -5.23 -7.80
CA ARG A 547 13.08 -4.39 -6.74
C ARG A 547 12.20 -4.29 -5.51
N GLU A 548 10.88 -4.23 -5.71
CA GLU A 548 9.94 -3.84 -4.65
C GLU A 548 8.56 -4.53 -4.74
N GLY A 549 8.30 -5.37 -5.74
CA GLY A 549 6.97 -5.89 -6.04
C GLY A 549 6.09 -4.88 -6.81
N LEU A 550 4.78 -5.13 -6.81
CA LEU A 550 3.77 -4.25 -7.38
C LEU A 550 3.51 -3.05 -6.46
N GLY A 551 3.17 -1.90 -7.06
CA GLY A 551 2.78 -0.69 -6.32
C GLY A 551 1.32 -0.67 -5.88
N PHE A 552 0.61 -1.78 -6.10
CA PHE A 552 -0.82 -1.96 -5.84
C PHE A 552 -1.06 -3.42 -5.47
N ASP A 553 -2.12 -3.68 -4.73
CA ASP A 553 -2.46 -5.01 -4.23
C ASP A 553 -3.24 -5.85 -5.26
N ARG A 554 -4.11 -5.22 -6.05
CA ARG A 554 -4.79 -5.85 -7.20
C ARG A 554 -5.17 -4.83 -8.27
N CYS A 555 -5.38 -5.30 -9.50
CA CYS A 555 -5.87 -4.51 -10.62
C CYS A 555 -7.22 -5.05 -11.13
N GLN A 556 -8.02 -4.17 -11.73
CA GLN A 556 -9.25 -4.57 -12.41
C GLN A 556 -8.93 -5.25 -13.75
N VAL A 557 -7.90 -4.75 -14.45
CA VAL A 557 -7.43 -5.32 -15.70
C VAL A 557 -5.92 -5.46 -15.71
N ALA A 558 -5.41 -6.64 -16.05
CA ALA A 558 -4.00 -6.87 -16.35
C ALA A 558 -3.82 -7.10 -17.86
N VAL A 559 -2.95 -6.35 -18.52
CA VAL A 559 -2.64 -6.49 -19.94
C VAL A 559 -1.24 -7.03 -20.10
N VAL A 560 -1.09 -8.14 -20.84
CA VAL A 560 0.21 -8.67 -21.23
C VAL A 560 0.30 -8.67 -22.76
N THR A 561 1.15 -7.79 -23.31
CA THR A 561 1.22 -7.56 -24.76
C THR A 561 1.97 -8.67 -25.50
N ASN A 562 3.16 -9.03 -25.01
CA ASN A 562 4.05 -10.07 -25.56
C ASN A 562 5.20 -10.35 -24.58
N ILE A 563 5.83 -11.52 -24.71
CA ILE A 563 7.10 -11.89 -24.10
C ILE A 563 8.10 -12.14 -25.23
N GLY A 564 8.86 -11.09 -25.56
CA GLY A 564 9.87 -11.13 -26.63
C GLY A 564 11.21 -11.71 -26.21
N GLU A 565 11.94 -12.26 -27.18
CA GLU A 565 13.30 -12.77 -27.03
C GLU A 565 14.32 -11.61 -26.99
N GLY A 566 15.39 -11.77 -26.21
CA GLY A 566 16.55 -10.86 -26.26
C GLY A 566 16.41 -9.51 -25.55
N ASP A 567 15.39 -9.35 -24.68
CA ASP A 567 15.26 -8.16 -23.83
C ASP A 567 15.42 -8.50 -22.34
N HIS A 568 16.42 -7.88 -21.70
CA HIS A 568 16.70 -8.01 -20.26
C HIS A 568 17.03 -9.42 -19.71
N LEU A 569 17.34 -10.39 -20.57
CA LEU A 569 17.87 -11.70 -20.18
C LEU A 569 19.33 -11.58 -19.69
N GLY A 570 19.69 -12.35 -18.67
CA GLY A 570 21.02 -12.34 -18.05
C GLY A 570 21.21 -11.33 -16.92
N LEU A 571 20.17 -10.57 -16.56
CA LEU A 571 20.22 -9.58 -15.48
C LEU A 571 19.42 -10.06 -14.27
N ASN A 572 19.86 -9.79 -13.03
CA ASN A 572 19.13 -10.10 -11.78
C ASN A 572 18.47 -11.50 -11.77
N PHE A 573 19.20 -12.55 -12.15
CA PHE A 573 18.77 -13.96 -12.15
C PHE A 573 17.57 -14.30 -13.07
N ILE A 574 17.22 -13.43 -14.01
CA ILE A 574 16.28 -13.76 -15.09
C ILE A 574 17.14 -14.13 -16.30
N THR A 575 17.30 -15.43 -16.56
CA THR A 575 18.17 -15.93 -17.63
C THR A 575 17.38 -16.52 -18.79
N THR A 576 16.14 -16.93 -18.56
CA THR A 576 15.28 -17.54 -19.57
C THR A 576 14.02 -16.69 -19.84
N VAL A 577 13.37 -16.98 -20.97
CA VAL A 577 12.10 -16.34 -21.34
C VAL A 577 11.00 -16.80 -20.37
N GLU A 578 11.09 -18.03 -19.88
CA GLU A 578 10.23 -18.61 -18.87
C GLU A 578 10.32 -17.83 -17.55
N ASP A 579 11.53 -17.47 -17.09
CA ASP A 579 11.72 -16.64 -15.90
C ASP A 579 11.05 -15.27 -16.07
N LEU A 580 11.20 -14.67 -17.25
CA LEU A 580 10.57 -13.40 -17.59
C LEU A 580 9.04 -13.50 -17.58
N ALA A 581 8.50 -14.63 -18.06
CA ALA A 581 7.08 -14.92 -18.05
C ALA A 581 6.53 -15.07 -16.63
N VAL A 582 7.21 -15.83 -15.77
CA VAL A 582 6.83 -16.01 -14.35
C VAL A 582 6.76 -14.65 -13.64
N LEU A 583 7.74 -13.78 -13.88
CA LEU A 583 7.76 -12.45 -13.29
C LEU A 583 6.64 -11.55 -13.83
N LYS A 584 6.40 -11.53 -15.14
CA LYS A 584 5.34 -10.70 -15.75
C LYS A 584 3.94 -11.21 -15.40
N ARG A 585 3.78 -12.51 -15.12
CA ARG A 585 2.54 -13.11 -14.65
C ARG A 585 2.08 -12.57 -13.28
N VAL A 586 2.95 -11.91 -12.51
CA VAL A 586 2.58 -11.33 -11.21
C VAL A 586 1.39 -10.35 -11.33
N ILE A 587 1.28 -9.56 -12.40
CA ILE A 587 0.08 -8.70 -12.58
C ILE A 587 -1.19 -9.51 -12.86
N VAL A 588 -1.07 -10.64 -13.58
CA VAL A 588 -2.18 -11.55 -13.92
C VAL A 588 -2.68 -12.26 -12.66
N GLN A 589 -1.78 -12.70 -11.79
CA GLN A 589 -2.09 -13.32 -10.50
C GLN A 589 -2.79 -12.38 -9.51
N ASN A 590 -2.73 -11.07 -9.76
CA ASN A 590 -3.32 -10.02 -8.93
C ASN A 590 -4.43 -9.26 -9.68
N VAL A 591 -5.11 -9.93 -10.62
CA VAL A 591 -6.39 -9.46 -11.15
C VAL A 591 -7.47 -9.64 -10.09
N ALA A 592 -8.44 -8.71 -10.01
CA ALA A 592 -9.59 -8.86 -9.12
C ALA A 592 -10.47 -10.04 -9.56
N PRO A 593 -11.23 -10.70 -8.65
CA PRO A 593 -12.10 -11.83 -9.02
C PRO A 593 -13.10 -11.52 -10.15
N GLU A 594 -13.64 -10.29 -10.19
CA GLU A 594 -14.52 -9.84 -11.28
C GLU A 594 -13.78 -9.08 -12.40
N GLY A 595 -12.45 -9.01 -12.30
CA GLY A 595 -11.58 -8.36 -13.28
C GLY A 595 -11.24 -9.25 -14.47
N TYR A 596 -10.38 -8.73 -15.35
CA TYR A 596 -9.96 -9.42 -16.57
C TYR A 596 -8.43 -9.43 -16.75
N ALA A 597 -7.88 -10.56 -17.20
CA ALA A 597 -6.58 -10.57 -17.85
C ALA A 597 -6.77 -10.48 -19.37
N VAL A 598 -6.14 -9.48 -19.98
CA VAL A 598 -6.08 -9.26 -21.42
C VAL A 598 -4.76 -9.83 -21.93
N LEU A 599 -4.84 -10.93 -22.67
CA LEU A 599 -3.68 -11.75 -23.04
C LEU A 599 -3.58 -11.87 -24.56
N ASN A 600 -2.38 -11.68 -25.10
CA ASN A 600 -2.11 -11.95 -26.51
C ASN A 600 -2.14 -13.46 -26.77
N ALA A 601 -3.10 -13.93 -27.56
CA ALA A 601 -3.23 -15.35 -27.88
C ALA A 601 -2.20 -15.80 -28.94
N ALA A 602 -1.63 -14.89 -29.73
CA ALA A 602 -0.60 -15.22 -30.71
C ALA A 602 0.77 -15.49 -30.06
N ASP A 603 0.95 -15.09 -28.80
CA ASP A 603 2.12 -15.40 -28.01
C ASP A 603 1.80 -16.57 -27.06
N PRO A 604 2.38 -17.77 -27.28
CA PRO A 604 2.05 -18.95 -26.49
C PRO A 604 2.44 -18.82 -25.00
N ILE A 605 3.48 -18.03 -24.69
CA ILE A 605 3.95 -17.80 -23.32
C ILE A 605 2.97 -16.90 -22.59
N VAL A 606 2.46 -15.86 -23.26
CA VAL A 606 1.40 -15.01 -22.73
C VAL A 606 0.09 -15.79 -22.58
N ALA A 607 -0.30 -16.57 -23.58
CA ALA A 607 -1.51 -17.37 -23.52
C ALA A 607 -1.50 -18.38 -22.36
N ALA A 608 -0.33 -18.96 -22.05
CA ALA A 608 -0.12 -19.86 -20.93
C ALA A 608 -0.27 -19.21 -19.54
N MET A 609 -0.39 -17.87 -19.45
CA MET A 609 -0.66 -17.17 -18.19
C MET A 609 -2.12 -17.26 -17.75
N ALA A 610 -3.05 -17.61 -18.66
CA ALA A 610 -4.48 -17.61 -18.39
C ALA A 610 -4.92 -18.40 -17.14
N PRO A 611 -4.41 -19.62 -16.87
CA PRO A 611 -4.79 -20.39 -15.68
C PRO A 611 -4.38 -19.74 -14.34
N ALA A 612 -3.44 -18.79 -14.36
CA ALA A 612 -3.00 -18.08 -13.15
C ALA A 612 -3.86 -16.85 -12.83
N CYS A 613 -4.79 -16.47 -13.70
CA CYS A 613 -5.72 -15.38 -13.45
C CYS A 613 -6.83 -15.84 -12.51
N PRO A 614 -7.05 -15.18 -11.36
CA PRO A 614 -8.20 -15.47 -10.50
C PRO A 614 -9.53 -14.91 -11.07
N GLY A 615 -9.48 -14.04 -12.08
CA GLY A 615 -10.63 -13.45 -12.75
C GLY A 615 -10.90 -14.07 -14.12
N LYS A 616 -11.45 -13.27 -15.04
CA LYS A 616 -11.84 -13.70 -16.39
C LYS A 616 -10.73 -13.40 -17.42
N ILE A 617 -10.80 -14.00 -18.60
CA ILE A 617 -9.81 -13.81 -19.67
C ILE A 617 -10.45 -13.15 -20.89
N ILE A 618 -9.78 -12.14 -21.44
CA ILE A 618 -10.02 -11.61 -22.78
C ILE A 618 -8.78 -11.91 -23.62
N PHE A 619 -8.89 -12.84 -24.56
CA PHE A 619 -7.80 -13.04 -25.51
C PHE A 619 -7.91 -12.06 -26.67
N PHE A 620 -6.75 -11.61 -27.16
CA PHE A 620 -6.67 -10.89 -28.42
C PHE A 620 -5.62 -11.50 -29.36
N ALA A 621 -5.91 -11.51 -30.66
CA ALA A 621 -4.96 -11.86 -31.72
C ALA A 621 -5.50 -11.37 -33.06
N ALA A 622 -4.61 -11.03 -33.99
CA ALA A 622 -5.03 -10.56 -35.32
C ALA A 622 -5.79 -11.66 -36.09
N ASP A 623 -5.29 -12.91 -36.06
CA ASP A 623 -5.94 -14.04 -36.71
C ASP A 623 -7.15 -14.54 -35.89
N ARG A 624 -8.35 -14.33 -36.43
CA ARG A 624 -9.60 -14.82 -35.84
C ARG A 624 -9.71 -16.35 -35.80
N HIS A 625 -8.92 -17.06 -36.61
CA HIS A 625 -8.87 -18.51 -36.70
C HIS A 625 -7.78 -19.13 -35.80
N HIS A 626 -7.06 -18.31 -35.03
CA HIS A 626 -6.04 -18.79 -34.10
C HIS A 626 -6.63 -19.85 -33.13
N PRO A 627 -5.99 -21.03 -32.93
CA PRO A 627 -6.60 -22.15 -32.19
C PRO A 627 -7.06 -21.79 -30.77
N VAL A 628 -6.26 -21.00 -30.04
CA VAL A 628 -6.60 -20.51 -28.69
C VAL A 628 -7.84 -19.62 -28.75
N MET A 629 -7.92 -18.71 -29.73
CA MET A 629 -9.06 -17.81 -29.92
C MET A 629 -10.33 -18.57 -30.31
N ALA A 630 -10.21 -19.52 -31.23
CA ALA A 630 -11.33 -20.34 -31.70
C ALA A 630 -11.96 -21.13 -30.54
N THR A 631 -11.13 -21.75 -29.70
CA THR A 631 -11.57 -22.49 -28.52
C THR A 631 -12.24 -21.56 -27.50
N HIS A 632 -11.61 -20.42 -27.19
CA HIS A 632 -12.13 -19.44 -26.24
C HIS A 632 -13.47 -18.85 -26.68
N ARG A 633 -13.61 -18.55 -27.98
CA ARG A 633 -14.85 -18.05 -28.58
C ARG A 633 -15.95 -19.10 -28.61
N ALA A 634 -15.63 -20.37 -28.84
CA ALA A 634 -16.61 -21.46 -28.79
C ALA A 634 -17.21 -21.63 -27.39
N GLN A 635 -16.46 -21.28 -26.35
CA GLN A 635 -16.94 -21.23 -24.96
C GLN A 635 -17.78 -19.97 -24.65
N GLY A 636 -17.94 -19.05 -25.61
CA GLY A 636 -18.71 -17.82 -25.44
C GLY A 636 -17.95 -16.69 -24.74
N ASN A 637 -16.66 -16.86 -24.45
CA ASN A 637 -15.88 -15.86 -23.73
C ASN A 637 -15.52 -14.64 -24.59
N ARG A 638 -15.16 -13.55 -23.91
CA ARG A 638 -14.73 -12.29 -24.54
C ARG A 638 -13.46 -12.46 -25.35
N SER A 639 -13.43 -11.88 -26.54
CA SER A 639 -12.29 -11.91 -27.46
C SER A 639 -12.21 -10.65 -28.32
N VAL A 640 -11.00 -10.29 -28.75
CA VAL A 640 -10.76 -9.18 -29.69
C VAL A 640 -9.86 -9.64 -30.85
N TYR A 641 -10.26 -9.40 -32.09
CA TYR A 641 -9.53 -9.85 -33.28
C TYR A 641 -9.75 -8.93 -34.48
N VAL A 642 -9.04 -9.18 -35.60
CA VAL A 642 -9.25 -8.45 -36.85
C VAL A 642 -10.17 -9.26 -37.78
N ASP A 643 -11.16 -8.60 -38.38
CA ASP A 643 -11.99 -9.15 -39.46
C ASP A 643 -12.16 -8.09 -40.55
N GLY A 644 -11.58 -8.33 -41.72
CA GLY A 644 -11.54 -7.36 -42.82
C GLY A 644 -10.78 -6.09 -42.44
N ASP A 645 -11.46 -4.94 -42.52
CA ASP A 645 -10.90 -3.61 -42.23
C ASP A 645 -11.16 -3.15 -40.79
N SER A 646 -11.57 -4.06 -39.89
CA SER A 646 -12.11 -3.74 -38.58
C SER A 646 -11.50 -4.57 -37.46
N VAL A 647 -11.35 -3.95 -36.30
CA VAL A 647 -11.17 -4.65 -35.02
C VAL A 647 -12.56 -5.06 -34.51
N ILE A 648 -12.73 -6.33 -34.19
CA ILE A 648 -13.97 -6.92 -33.68
C ILE A 648 -13.77 -7.31 -32.22
N ALA A 649 -14.64 -6.80 -31.34
CA ALA A 649 -14.81 -7.32 -29.99
C ALA A 649 -16.05 -8.22 -29.94
N ALA A 650 -15.96 -9.41 -29.35
CA ALA A 650 -17.05 -10.38 -29.36
C ALA A 650 -17.19 -11.13 -28.04
N GLU A 651 -18.45 -11.39 -27.64
CA GLU A 651 -18.86 -12.21 -26.48
C GLU A 651 -20.06 -13.06 -26.89
N GLY A 652 -19.92 -14.39 -26.88
CA GLY A 652 -20.92 -15.29 -27.46
C GLY A 652 -21.28 -14.92 -28.91
N SER A 653 -22.57 -14.64 -29.15
CA SER A 653 -23.08 -14.19 -30.45
C SER A 653 -22.98 -12.67 -30.66
N TRP A 654 -22.77 -11.91 -29.59
CA TRP A 654 -22.69 -10.45 -29.65
C TRP A 654 -21.33 -9.99 -30.18
N ARG A 655 -21.33 -8.93 -31.00
CA ARG A 655 -20.13 -8.38 -31.63
C ARG A 655 -20.22 -6.86 -31.73
N GLU A 656 -19.07 -6.21 -31.63
CA GLU A 656 -18.88 -4.79 -31.87
C GLU A 656 -17.71 -4.58 -32.85
N ALA A 657 -17.86 -3.65 -33.78
CA ALA A 657 -16.90 -3.42 -34.85
C ALA A 657 -16.35 -1.98 -34.79
N ILE A 658 -15.03 -1.87 -34.91
CA ILE A 658 -14.30 -0.61 -34.95
C ILE A 658 -13.48 -0.60 -36.23
N HIS A 659 -13.82 0.26 -37.19
CA HIS A 659 -13.08 0.35 -38.44
C HIS A 659 -11.67 0.90 -38.20
N LEU A 660 -10.66 0.21 -38.71
CA LEU A 660 -9.26 0.61 -38.58
C LEU A 660 -8.97 1.95 -39.28
N ARG A 661 -9.79 2.34 -40.25
CA ARG A 661 -9.71 3.65 -40.91
C ARG A 661 -9.96 4.81 -39.95
N ASP A 662 -10.74 4.58 -38.90
CA ASP A 662 -11.11 5.57 -37.89
C ASP A 662 -10.14 5.56 -36.69
N VAL A 663 -9.06 4.77 -36.75
CA VAL A 663 -8.05 4.64 -35.69
C VAL A 663 -6.68 5.09 -36.23
N PRO A 664 -6.34 6.39 -36.11
CA PRO A 664 -5.20 7.00 -36.82
C PRO A 664 -3.85 6.31 -36.59
N ILE A 665 -3.58 5.86 -35.36
CA ILE A 665 -2.33 5.18 -34.99
C ILE A 665 -2.04 3.92 -35.82
N THR A 666 -3.06 3.27 -36.36
CA THR A 666 -2.91 2.04 -37.16
C THR A 666 -2.59 2.32 -38.63
N ARG A 667 -2.75 3.57 -39.09
CA ARG A 667 -2.73 3.96 -40.52
C ARG A 667 -3.66 3.10 -41.37
N SER A 668 -4.92 3.03 -40.97
CA SER A 668 -5.93 2.20 -41.64
C SER A 668 -5.54 0.71 -41.66
N GLY A 669 -4.96 0.22 -40.56
CA GLY A 669 -4.55 -1.17 -40.40
C GLY A 669 -3.19 -1.55 -41.00
N LYS A 670 -2.45 -0.61 -41.60
CA LYS A 670 -1.15 -0.89 -42.23
C LYS A 670 -0.01 -1.18 -41.25
N ILE A 671 -0.11 -0.69 -40.00
CA ILE A 671 0.91 -0.88 -38.97
C ILE A 671 0.46 -1.98 -38.01
N ALA A 672 0.87 -3.22 -38.27
CA ALA A 672 0.37 -4.41 -37.57
C ALA A 672 0.55 -4.37 -36.05
N PHE A 673 1.73 -4.00 -35.55
CA PHE A 673 1.97 -3.93 -34.10
C PHE A 673 1.14 -2.84 -33.40
N GLN A 674 0.73 -1.79 -34.13
CA GLN A 674 -0.19 -0.78 -33.60
C GLN A 674 -1.63 -1.30 -33.58
N VAL A 675 -2.03 -2.14 -34.55
CA VAL A 675 -3.31 -2.84 -34.49
C VAL A 675 -3.36 -3.75 -33.25
N GLU A 676 -2.27 -4.43 -32.91
CA GLU A 676 -2.17 -5.22 -31.68
C GLU A 676 -2.31 -4.37 -30.41
N ASN A 677 -1.59 -3.24 -30.32
CA ASN A 677 -1.72 -2.29 -29.20
C ASN A 677 -3.17 -1.78 -29.07
N VAL A 678 -3.85 -1.50 -30.19
CA VAL A 678 -5.26 -1.09 -30.21
C VAL A 678 -6.16 -2.22 -29.72
N MET A 679 -5.99 -3.46 -30.19
CA MET A 679 -6.78 -4.60 -29.74
C MET A 679 -6.63 -4.82 -28.22
N ALA A 680 -5.40 -4.75 -27.70
CA ALA A 680 -5.13 -4.85 -26.27
C ALA A 680 -5.81 -3.72 -25.48
N SER A 681 -5.75 -2.49 -25.98
CA SER A 681 -6.35 -1.32 -25.34
C SER A 681 -7.88 -1.35 -25.35
N VAL A 682 -8.49 -1.80 -26.45
CA VAL A 682 -9.93 -2.03 -26.57
C VAL A 682 -10.39 -3.10 -25.60
N ALA A 683 -9.68 -4.23 -25.54
CA ALA A 683 -9.96 -5.30 -24.60
C ALA A 683 -9.86 -4.80 -23.14
N ALA A 684 -8.85 -3.99 -22.82
CA ALA A 684 -8.70 -3.42 -21.49
C ALA A 684 -9.81 -2.45 -21.11
N ALA A 685 -10.14 -1.51 -22.00
CA ALA A 685 -11.25 -0.58 -21.81
C ALA A 685 -12.58 -1.31 -21.62
N TRP A 686 -12.85 -2.33 -22.44
CA TRP A 686 -14.05 -3.15 -22.33
C TRP A 686 -14.08 -3.99 -21.04
N GLY A 687 -12.94 -4.55 -20.65
CA GLY A 687 -12.78 -5.27 -19.37
C GLY A 687 -12.98 -4.37 -18.15
N ALA A 688 -12.65 -3.08 -18.25
CA ALA A 688 -12.88 -2.09 -17.20
C ALA A 688 -14.30 -1.50 -17.21
N GLY A 689 -15.11 -1.78 -18.24
CA GLY A 689 -16.51 -1.35 -18.34
C GLY A 689 -16.73 -0.02 -19.06
N LEU A 690 -15.80 0.44 -19.88
CA LEU A 690 -16.01 1.62 -20.74
C LEU A 690 -17.11 1.36 -21.77
N SER A 691 -17.90 2.39 -22.08
CA SER A 691 -18.92 2.30 -23.14
C SER A 691 -18.28 2.28 -24.53
N TRP A 692 -18.90 1.57 -25.47
CA TRP A 692 -18.41 1.49 -26.85
C TRP A 692 -18.38 2.83 -27.58
N GLU A 693 -19.27 3.76 -27.24
CA GLU A 693 -19.22 5.14 -27.74
C GLU A 693 -17.92 5.83 -27.31
N THR A 694 -17.58 5.74 -26.02
CA THR A 694 -16.34 6.28 -25.48
C THR A 694 -15.11 5.63 -26.11
N ILE A 695 -15.12 4.30 -26.28
CA ILE A 695 -14.00 3.58 -26.93
C ILE A 695 -13.79 4.09 -28.35
N ARG A 696 -14.85 4.16 -29.19
CA ARG A 696 -14.74 4.65 -30.57
C ARG A 696 -14.25 6.10 -30.63
N ARG A 697 -14.84 6.98 -29.81
CA ARG A 697 -14.44 8.40 -29.72
C ARG A 697 -12.97 8.53 -29.31
N GLY A 698 -12.55 7.86 -28.24
CA GLY A 698 -11.18 7.92 -27.75
C GLY A 698 -10.17 7.37 -28.76
N LEU A 699 -10.46 6.26 -29.44
CA LEU A 699 -9.58 5.74 -30.49
C LEU A 699 -9.42 6.71 -31.66
N SER A 700 -10.50 7.38 -32.07
CA SER A 700 -10.45 8.35 -33.17
C SER A 700 -9.65 9.61 -32.84
N GLY A 701 -9.57 9.97 -31.54
CA GLY A 701 -8.85 11.13 -31.05
C GLY A 701 -7.37 10.88 -30.74
N PHE A 702 -6.91 9.63 -30.74
CA PHE A 702 -5.53 9.29 -30.41
C PHE A 702 -4.62 9.32 -31.64
N VAL A 703 -3.70 10.29 -31.68
CA VAL A 703 -2.70 10.44 -32.73
C VAL A 703 -1.32 10.10 -32.17
N ASN A 704 -0.47 9.47 -32.97
CA ASN A 704 0.85 9.00 -32.54
C ASN A 704 1.93 10.07 -32.76
N ASP A 705 1.80 11.18 -32.04
CA ASP A 705 2.72 12.33 -32.08
C ASP A 705 3.63 12.38 -30.83
N SER A 706 4.49 13.40 -30.79
CA SER A 706 5.43 13.65 -29.69
C SER A 706 4.74 13.86 -28.34
N ASP A 707 3.47 14.29 -28.33
CA ASP A 707 2.76 14.64 -27.10
C ASP A 707 2.07 13.40 -26.53
N ASN A 708 1.43 12.61 -27.40
CA ASN A 708 0.64 11.46 -27.01
C ASN A 708 1.49 10.20 -26.80
N ALA A 709 2.52 9.96 -27.61
CA ALA A 709 3.39 8.79 -27.53
C ALA A 709 4.80 9.07 -28.10
N PRO A 710 5.63 9.84 -27.35
CA PRO A 710 6.97 10.20 -27.79
C PRO A 710 7.86 8.97 -28.00
N GLY A 711 8.51 8.91 -29.15
CA GLY A 711 9.47 7.87 -29.54
C GLY A 711 8.80 6.53 -29.85
N ARG A 712 7.51 6.51 -30.18
CA ARG A 712 6.75 5.27 -30.43
C ARG A 712 6.17 5.24 -31.83
N PHE A 713 7.02 5.25 -32.86
CA PHE A 713 6.65 5.29 -34.27
C PHE A 713 6.01 6.62 -34.68
N ASN A 714 6.65 7.74 -34.30
CA ASN A 714 6.20 9.06 -34.69
C ASN A 714 6.61 9.33 -36.14
N LEU A 715 5.62 9.62 -37.01
CA LEU A 715 5.88 9.95 -38.42
C LEU A 715 5.96 11.46 -38.62
N MET A 716 6.95 11.87 -39.41
CA MET A 716 7.21 13.25 -39.80
C MET A 716 7.44 13.31 -41.32
N ASP A 717 7.14 14.45 -41.95
CA ASP A 717 7.56 14.75 -43.31
C ASP A 717 8.80 15.64 -43.27
N TYR A 718 9.79 15.31 -44.09
CA TYR A 718 11.00 16.12 -44.27
C TYR A 718 11.33 16.21 -45.76
N LYS A 719 11.11 17.38 -46.37
CA LYS A 719 11.34 17.63 -47.80
C LYS A 719 10.66 16.59 -48.72
N GLY A 720 9.47 16.12 -48.36
CA GLY A 720 8.74 15.08 -49.09
C GLY A 720 9.28 13.65 -48.91
N ALA A 721 10.19 13.42 -47.96
CA ALA A 721 10.58 12.11 -47.46
C ALA A 721 9.84 11.80 -46.16
N THR A 722 9.60 10.51 -45.88
CA THR A 722 8.99 10.06 -44.64
C THR A 722 10.07 9.81 -43.58
N VAL A 723 10.00 10.47 -42.44
CA VAL A 723 10.89 10.22 -41.30
C VAL A 723 10.09 9.58 -40.17
N ILE A 724 10.65 8.55 -39.55
CA ILE A 724 10.01 7.79 -38.47
C ILE A 724 10.96 7.81 -37.28
N ALA A 725 10.51 8.25 -36.12
CA ALA A 725 11.24 8.14 -34.86
C ALA A 725 10.65 7.03 -33.98
N ASP A 726 11.49 6.11 -33.51
CA ASP A 726 11.06 4.99 -32.66
C ASP A 726 12.14 4.58 -31.64
N TYR A 727 11.74 4.07 -30.47
CA TYR A 727 12.61 3.63 -29.38
C TYR A 727 12.87 2.10 -29.38
N GLY A 728 12.53 1.39 -30.46
CA GLY A 728 12.81 -0.04 -30.61
C GLY A 728 14.30 -0.33 -30.39
N HIS A 729 14.61 -1.33 -29.57
CA HIS A 729 15.99 -1.62 -29.15
C HIS A 729 16.27 -3.12 -28.94
N ASN A 730 15.37 -4.00 -29.40
CA ASN A 730 15.51 -5.45 -29.33
C ASN A 730 15.14 -6.09 -30.68
N PRO A 731 15.57 -7.34 -30.95
CA PRO A 731 15.31 -8.00 -32.23
C PRO A 731 13.83 -8.07 -32.62
N ASP A 732 12.92 -8.32 -31.69
CA ASP A 732 11.48 -8.36 -31.97
C ASP A 732 10.92 -6.99 -32.40
N ALA A 733 11.36 -5.92 -31.74
CA ALA A 733 11.03 -4.56 -32.14
C ALA A 733 11.55 -4.28 -33.56
N MET A 734 12.77 -4.71 -33.90
CA MET A 734 13.31 -4.55 -35.26
C MET A 734 12.45 -5.27 -36.31
N ARG A 735 12.00 -6.50 -36.03
CA ARG A 735 11.10 -7.23 -36.96
C ARG A 735 9.77 -6.51 -37.15
N ALA A 736 9.18 -6.00 -36.07
CA ALA A 736 7.93 -5.25 -36.12
C ALA A 736 8.08 -3.93 -36.91
N LEU A 737 9.18 -3.20 -36.70
CA LEU A 737 9.49 -1.97 -37.43
C LEU A 737 9.75 -2.23 -38.91
N VAL A 738 10.51 -3.28 -39.24
CA VAL A 738 10.71 -3.71 -40.63
C VAL A 738 9.38 -4.07 -41.30
N GLY A 739 8.50 -4.79 -40.60
CA GLY A 739 7.15 -5.09 -41.08
C GLY A 739 6.35 -3.83 -41.41
N ALA A 740 6.37 -2.83 -40.52
CA ALA A 740 5.67 -1.56 -40.73
C ALA A 740 6.28 -0.73 -41.86
N VAL A 741 7.62 -0.62 -41.93
CA VAL A 741 8.33 0.09 -43.00
C VAL A 741 8.11 -0.59 -44.35
N ASN A 742 8.00 -1.91 -44.39
CA ASN A 742 7.66 -2.66 -45.62
C ASN A 742 6.26 -2.34 -46.14
N ALA A 743 5.31 -2.01 -45.27
CA ALA A 743 3.95 -1.63 -45.64
C ALA A 743 3.84 -0.16 -46.10
N LEU A 744 4.90 0.64 -45.96
CA LEU A 744 4.96 2.03 -46.37
C LEU A 744 5.67 2.20 -47.72
N PRO A 745 5.22 3.14 -48.57
CA PRO A 745 5.88 3.42 -49.83
C PRO A 745 7.25 4.06 -49.56
N ALA A 746 8.29 3.56 -50.23
CA ALA A 746 9.63 4.13 -50.16
C ALA A 746 10.41 3.82 -51.45
N LYS A 747 11.08 4.82 -52.01
CA LYS A 747 12.05 4.62 -53.12
C LYS A 747 13.37 4.05 -52.60
N ARG A 748 13.87 4.62 -51.50
CA ARG A 748 15.06 4.18 -50.77
C ARG A 748 14.79 4.26 -49.27
N ARG A 749 15.39 3.36 -48.50
CA ARG A 749 15.22 3.23 -47.07
C ARG A 749 16.54 3.40 -46.33
N SER A 750 16.59 4.33 -45.38
CA SER A 750 17.70 4.51 -44.47
C SER A 750 17.28 4.20 -43.03
N VAL A 751 18.23 3.73 -42.21
CA VAL A 751 18.05 3.59 -40.77
C VAL A 751 19.21 4.19 -40.00
N VAL A 752 18.92 4.91 -38.92
CA VAL A 752 19.88 5.39 -37.93
C VAL A 752 19.72 4.52 -36.68
N ILE A 753 20.79 3.86 -36.23
CA ILE A 753 20.73 2.90 -35.11
C ILE A 753 21.96 2.99 -34.20
N SER A 754 21.71 2.84 -32.90
CA SER A 754 22.69 2.39 -31.91
C SER A 754 22.18 1.18 -31.13
N GLY A 755 23.00 0.64 -30.24
CA GLY A 755 22.67 -0.53 -29.43
C GLY A 755 22.80 -0.24 -27.94
N ALA A 756 21.87 -0.73 -27.14
CA ALA A 756 21.97 -0.66 -25.69
C ALA A 756 23.07 -1.60 -25.18
N GLY A 757 24.11 -1.04 -24.55
CA GLY A 757 25.29 -1.81 -24.12
C GLY A 757 25.02 -2.90 -23.07
N ASP A 758 23.91 -2.82 -22.34
CA ASP A 758 23.47 -3.81 -21.35
C ASP A 758 22.70 -5.00 -21.95
N ARG A 759 22.74 -5.19 -23.27
CA ARG A 759 22.18 -6.35 -23.99
C ARG A 759 23.26 -7.37 -24.32
N ARG A 760 22.87 -8.63 -24.60
CA ARG A 760 23.84 -9.69 -24.97
C ARG A 760 24.41 -9.43 -26.37
N ASP A 761 25.58 -9.98 -26.63
CA ASP A 761 26.28 -9.80 -27.91
C ASP A 761 25.44 -10.26 -29.10
N GLU A 762 24.81 -11.43 -28.96
CA GLU A 762 23.93 -12.01 -29.96
C GLU A 762 22.70 -11.14 -30.26
N ASP A 763 22.14 -10.47 -29.24
CA ASP A 763 20.96 -9.61 -29.41
C ASP A 763 21.32 -8.32 -30.15
N ILE A 764 22.50 -7.74 -29.88
CA ILE A 764 23.00 -6.55 -30.58
C ILE A 764 23.26 -6.88 -32.05
N ARG A 765 23.91 -8.01 -32.34
CA ARG A 765 24.15 -8.46 -33.72
C ARG A 765 22.84 -8.73 -34.46
N ALA A 766 21.89 -9.39 -33.81
CA ALA A 766 20.61 -9.76 -34.43
C ALA A 766 19.82 -8.53 -34.92
N GLN A 767 19.89 -7.40 -34.21
CA GLN A 767 19.21 -6.16 -34.62
C GLN A 767 19.64 -5.71 -36.02
N THR A 768 20.95 -5.62 -36.28
CA THR A 768 21.45 -5.19 -37.59
C THR A 768 21.37 -6.27 -38.66
N VAL A 769 21.35 -7.56 -38.31
CA VAL A 769 21.00 -8.63 -39.27
C VAL A 769 19.60 -8.38 -39.84
N ILE A 770 18.63 -8.07 -38.97
CA ILE A 770 17.24 -7.82 -39.36
C ILE A 770 17.14 -6.55 -40.20
N LEU A 771 17.75 -5.46 -39.75
CA LEU A 771 17.73 -4.18 -40.46
C LEU A 771 18.48 -4.26 -41.80
N GLY A 772 19.58 -4.99 -41.87
CA GLY A 772 20.42 -5.13 -43.07
C GLY A 772 19.70 -5.81 -44.25
N ALA A 773 18.65 -6.57 -43.96
CA ALA A 773 17.78 -7.17 -44.98
C ALA A 773 16.72 -6.20 -45.52
N ALA A 774 16.43 -5.10 -44.82
CA ALA A 774 15.29 -4.23 -45.08
C ALA A 774 15.67 -2.81 -45.53
N PHE A 775 16.86 -2.33 -45.17
CA PHE A 775 17.33 -0.97 -45.41
C PHE A 775 18.51 -0.91 -46.39
N ASP A 776 18.51 0.12 -47.24
CA ASP A 776 19.52 0.39 -48.26
C ASP A 776 20.75 1.09 -47.65
N ASP A 777 20.51 2.07 -46.77
CA ASP A 777 21.53 2.81 -46.00
C ASP A 777 21.39 2.50 -44.50
N VAL A 778 22.49 2.14 -43.82
CA VAL A 778 22.53 1.92 -42.37
C VAL A 778 23.57 2.83 -41.73
N LEU A 779 23.12 3.80 -40.93
CA LEU A 779 23.98 4.71 -40.18
C LEU A 779 24.05 4.21 -38.74
N LEU A 780 25.22 3.70 -38.37
CA LEU A 780 25.52 3.26 -37.02
C LEU A 780 26.04 4.44 -36.22
N TYR A 781 25.53 4.66 -35.02
CA TYR A 781 26.06 5.70 -34.14
C TYR A 781 26.43 5.17 -32.75
N GLN A 782 27.39 5.85 -32.13
CA GLN A 782 27.79 5.61 -30.76
C GLN A 782 27.68 6.89 -29.93
N ASP A 783 27.12 6.77 -28.73
CA ASP A 783 27.05 7.84 -27.73
C ASP A 783 27.86 7.49 -26.46
N ALA A 784 27.96 8.41 -25.49
CA ALA A 784 28.77 8.25 -24.28
C ALA A 784 28.27 7.15 -23.31
N ALA A 785 26.99 6.77 -23.38
CA ALA A 785 26.36 5.85 -22.43
C ALA A 785 26.54 4.35 -22.81
N GLN A 786 27.75 3.82 -22.64
CA GLN A 786 28.10 2.43 -23.04
C GLN A 786 27.59 1.31 -22.09
N ARG A 787 26.95 1.66 -20.97
CA ARG A 787 26.32 0.73 -20.01
C ARG A 787 27.17 -0.49 -19.62
N GLY A 788 28.46 -0.28 -19.40
CA GLY A 788 29.41 -1.30 -18.94
C GLY A 788 30.26 -1.95 -20.04
N ARG A 789 30.03 -1.62 -21.32
CA ARG A 789 30.89 -2.04 -22.43
C ARG A 789 32.04 -1.08 -22.70
N ALA A 790 33.09 -1.56 -23.37
CA ALA A 790 34.21 -0.73 -23.80
C ALA A 790 33.82 0.20 -24.97
N ASP A 791 34.53 1.32 -25.11
CA ASP A 791 34.33 2.25 -26.25
C ASP A 791 34.49 1.51 -27.59
N GLY A 792 33.54 1.70 -28.51
CA GLY A 792 33.55 1.06 -29.84
C GLY A 792 33.04 -0.39 -29.87
N GLU A 793 32.78 -1.01 -28.71
CA GLU A 793 32.39 -2.42 -28.65
C GLU A 793 30.97 -2.65 -29.22
N VAL A 794 30.01 -1.80 -28.87
CA VAL A 794 28.65 -1.85 -29.43
C VAL A 794 28.66 -1.67 -30.95
N MET A 795 29.42 -0.69 -31.44
CA MET A 795 29.57 -0.43 -32.88
C MET A 795 30.13 -1.64 -33.62
N ARG A 796 31.14 -2.30 -33.03
CA ARG A 796 31.71 -3.53 -33.60
C ARG A 796 30.65 -4.62 -33.74
N LEU A 797 29.85 -4.85 -32.72
CA LEU A 797 28.79 -5.88 -32.75
C LEU A 797 27.69 -5.55 -33.77
N LEU A 798 27.25 -4.28 -33.84
CA LEU A 798 26.29 -3.83 -34.84
C LEU A 798 26.84 -4.04 -36.26
N ARG A 799 28.11 -3.71 -36.49
CA ARG A 799 28.80 -3.94 -37.78
C ARG A 799 28.89 -5.42 -38.13
N GLU A 800 29.21 -6.28 -37.16
CA GLU A 800 29.26 -7.73 -37.35
C GLU A 800 27.91 -8.28 -37.82
N GLY A 801 26.78 -7.77 -37.31
CA GLY A 801 25.45 -8.16 -37.77
C GLY A 801 25.12 -7.73 -39.20
N LEU A 802 25.81 -6.72 -39.75
CA LEU A 802 25.66 -6.31 -41.16
C LEU A 802 26.51 -7.16 -42.12
N ALA A 803 27.38 -8.03 -41.62
CA ALA A 803 28.20 -8.90 -42.46
C ALA A 803 27.29 -9.85 -43.27
N GLY A 804 27.26 -9.68 -44.59
CA GLY A 804 26.37 -10.45 -45.47
C GLY A 804 24.93 -9.92 -45.56
N ALA A 805 24.69 -8.65 -45.20
CA ALA A 805 23.40 -8.00 -45.37
C ALA A 805 22.90 -8.09 -46.82
N GLY A 806 21.64 -8.52 -47.00
CA GLY A 806 21.08 -8.81 -48.32
C GLY A 806 20.66 -7.56 -49.11
N ARG A 807 20.40 -6.43 -48.44
CA ARG A 807 19.91 -5.20 -49.07
C ARG A 807 20.81 -4.00 -48.85
N THR A 808 21.45 -3.90 -47.69
CA THR A 808 22.29 -2.74 -47.35
C THR A 808 23.44 -2.58 -48.34
N GLN A 809 23.52 -1.40 -48.96
CA GLN A 809 24.56 -1.01 -49.90
C GLN A 809 25.54 0.00 -49.30
N HIS A 810 25.12 0.69 -48.24
CA HIS A 810 25.90 1.72 -47.60
C HIS A 810 25.84 1.61 -46.08
N VAL A 811 27.00 1.64 -45.43
CA VAL A 811 27.15 1.66 -43.98
C VAL A 811 28.06 2.83 -43.61
N GLU A 812 27.63 3.64 -42.65
CA GLU A 812 28.40 4.77 -42.14
C GLU A 812 28.44 4.71 -40.60
N GLU A 813 29.60 4.98 -40.01
CA GLU A 813 29.80 4.99 -38.55
C GLU A 813 30.03 6.41 -38.06
N ILE A 814 29.20 6.84 -37.10
CA ILE A 814 29.15 8.23 -36.64
C ILE A 814 29.27 8.28 -35.11
N ARG A 815 29.92 9.31 -34.57
CA ARG A 815 29.91 9.59 -33.14
C ARG A 815 28.88 10.68 -32.85
N GLY A 816 27.94 10.38 -31.95
CA GLY A 816 26.85 11.27 -31.55
C GLY A 816 25.55 11.06 -32.33
N GLU A 817 24.44 10.94 -31.59
CA GLU A 817 23.09 10.69 -32.13
C GLU A 817 22.64 11.81 -33.10
N PHE A 818 22.73 13.08 -32.69
CA PHE A 818 22.24 14.20 -33.52
C PHE A 818 23.01 14.37 -34.82
N ILE A 819 24.31 14.09 -34.82
CA ILE A 819 25.14 14.12 -36.04
C ILE A 819 24.68 13.01 -36.99
N ALA A 820 24.41 11.81 -36.47
CA ALA A 820 23.91 10.70 -37.29
C ALA A 820 22.52 11.00 -37.88
N ILE A 821 21.64 11.62 -37.09
CA ILE A 821 20.33 12.10 -37.57
C ILE A 821 20.52 13.13 -38.70
N ASP A 822 21.35 14.16 -38.49
CA ASP A 822 21.57 15.21 -39.50
C ASP A 822 22.20 14.66 -40.78
N THR A 823 23.14 13.72 -40.68
CA THR A 823 23.73 13.04 -41.83
C THR A 823 22.69 12.22 -42.59
N ALA A 824 21.82 11.48 -41.88
CA ALA A 824 20.74 10.73 -42.51
C ALA A 824 19.75 11.67 -43.24
N LEU A 825 19.31 12.75 -42.57
CA LEU A 825 18.39 13.73 -43.16
C LEU A 825 18.99 14.43 -44.39
N ALA A 826 20.28 14.78 -44.37
CA ALA A 826 20.95 15.42 -45.50
C ALA A 826 20.98 14.55 -46.77
N ARG A 827 20.88 13.23 -46.62
CA ARG A 827 20.89 12.27 -47.73
C ARG A 827 19.52 12.01 -48.33
N LEU A 828 18.42 12.41 -47.68
CA LEU A 828 17.06 12.07 -48.12
C LEU A 828 16.64 12.81 -49.39
N ALA A 829 15.95 12.10 -50.27
CA ALA A 829 15.27 12.64 -51.45
C ALA A 829 13.73 12.44 -51.37
N PRO A 830 12.94 13.19 -52.14
CA PRO A 830 11.48 13.04 -52.14
C PRO A 830 11.01 11.61 -52.47
N GLY A 831 10.22 11.04 -51.55
CA GLY A 831 9.75 9.65 -51.59
C GLY A 831 10.67 8.62 -50.92
N ASP A 832 11.77 9.04 -50.31
CA ASP A 832 12.59 8.18 -49.44
C ASP A 832 11.93 8.00 -48.05
N LEU A 833 12.42 7.02 -47.30
CA LEU A 833 12.01 6.75 -45.92
C LEU A 833 13.23 6.60 -45.01
N CYS A 834 13.23 7.29 -43.87
CA CYS A 834 14.25 7.19 -42.84
C CYS A 834 13.63 6.70 -41.52
N LEU A 835 14.16 5.61 -40.96
CA LEU A 835 13.87 5.19 -39.59
C LEU A 835 14.99 5.68 -38.67
N VAL A 836 14.64 6.42 -37.62
CA VAL A 836 15.56 6.88 -36.59
C VAL A 836 15.23 6.13 -35.30
N LEU A 837 16.13 5.24 -34.89
CA LEU A 837 16.06 4.60 -33.59
C LEU A 837 16.68 5.53 -32.55
N VAL A 838 15.82 6.19 -31.78
CA VAL A 838 16.21 7.24 -30.84
C VAL A 838 16.60 6.65 -29.50
N ASP A 839 17.69 7.14 -28.90
CA ASP A 839 18.10 6.82 -27.53
C ASP A 839 17.67 7.94 -26.59
N GLN A 840 18.01 9.19 -26.93
CA GLN A 840 17.57 10.39 -26.20
C GLN A 840 16.21 10.88 -26.73
N VAL A 841 15.13 10.16 -26.43
CA VAL A 841 13.79 10.34 -27.02
C VAL A 841 13.36 11.82 -27.11
N GLU A 842 13.37 12.54 -25.98
CA GLU A 842 12.88 13.92 -25.94
C GLU A 842 13.75 14.86 -26.78
N GLN A 843 15.08 14.78 -26.61
CA GLN A 843 16.03 15.61 -27.33
C GLN A 843 16.05 15.31 -28.83
N ALA A 844 15.97 14.03 -29.21
CA ALA A 844 15.95 13.57 -30.60
C ALA A 844 14.67 14.02 -31.32
N LEU A 845 13.50 13.90 -30.67
CA LEU A 845 12.24 14.40 -31.23
C LEU A 845 12.25 15.93 -31.38
N ALA A 846 12.76 16.65 -30.38
CA ALA A 846 12.89 18.11 -30.47
C ALA A 846 13.86 18.53 -31.58
N HIS A 847 14.95 17.78 -31.79
CA HIS A 847 15.88 17.99 -32.89
C HIS A 847 15.21 17.74 -34.24
N LEU A 848 14.55 16.59 -34.42
CA LEU A 848 13.83 16.25 -35.65
C LEU A 848 12.73 17.27 -35.98
N ALA A 849 11.94 17.69 -35.00
CA ALA A 849 10.90 18.69 -35.17
C ALA A 849 11.47 20.04 -35.67
N ARG A 850 12.59 20.48 -35.10
CA ARG A 850 13.30 21.68 -35.54
C ARG A 850 13.74 21.57 -37.00
N ARG A 851 14.33 20.44 -37.38
CA ARG A 851 14.81 20.20 -38.75
C ARG A 851 13.67 20.13 -39.77
N CYS A 852 12.53 19.55 -39.39
CA CYS A 852 11.33 19.54 -40.24
C CYS A 852 10.69 20.92 -40.39
N ALA A 853 10.81 21.79 -39.38
CA ALA A 853 10.31 23.17 -39.46
C ALA A 853 11.18 24.12 -40.31
N GLU A 854 12.45 23.75 -40.56
CA GLU A 854 13.39 24.52 -41.40
C GLU A 854 13.19 24.33 -42.91
N THR A 855 12.28 23.43 -43.32
CA THR A 855 12.10 22.95 -44.70
C THR A 855 10.67 23.12 -45.16
#